data_AF-A0A0F6HAF9-F1
#
_entry.id   AF-A0A0F6HAF9-F1
#
_cell.length_a   1.000
_cell.length_b   1.000
_cell.length_c   1.000
_cell.angle_alpha   90.00
_cell.angle_beta   90.00
_cell.angle_gamma   90.00
#
_symmetry.space_group_name_H-M   'P 1'
#
loop_
_entity.id
_entity.type
_entity.pdbx_description
1 polymer ?
#
loop_
_entity_poly.entity_id
_entity_poly.type
_entity_poly.pdbx_seq_one_letter_code
_entity_poly.pdbx_strand_id
1 'polypeptide(L)'
;MNHQLTFKDDKSDKFWNIEVSGNSFTVTYGKTGTSGTSQTKTFETEETCIKEAQKLLSEKLKKGYIEGNIQTSSQKEKTSVQTPNDFHKEWEKIVNSKDLQNDLTKHFSYLADSSGFEPVIRKIFEHTNVVKINGNTLIVEFKNGNTLTAESPGNPSSYKKFPKSFLKLIEKHNTLKTNRLELGKCYFDFDIFDEGDRVYEIFDGKESNVLCPLKFMDNSDWIYHPTEKNKEGEPAIFPIIHELEDEINPVYYNIGSLFLKQLCDEFEIKIEIPVDERPVDPSADLKTNWWSNLSDAWKQAFRNQFENKDKEPTFETILTLERLNLNDSTISDLKPLEALLAEKKFKLEIIRLANTSVSDIAVLAMAKKKLFSVDISGTPVKDVSALKEINFLIANRCTELDFSTVAKLKKLRQLSLQDTKLNDLEFLHDFTELEQLNINGTPLTDEQILKFQIRFQKDRLEKNKTVSYGRDPLKLDIHPEIKDPLLRALADNRDYKPELALETGEKLLAQRAERKDIKQILKDLISICDQQWRKYLYIKTPEGEKKYEFFNQKEKRFQYILDTDDFSIPVSITSLSDPISEIITLIPLIYENKKKYKAFSTIENNSFYHVNAILNIISKTKYYDVTLAQIEEAVKKSDYVEYKIKENGDMYIKVKQ
;
A
#
# COMPACT_ATOMS: atom_id res chain seq x y z
N MET A 1 44.68 -12.34 15.69
CA MET A 1 45.22 -11.23 16.54
C MET A 1 44.28 -10.05 16.37
N ASN A 2 43.64 -9.58 17.45
CA ASN A 2 42.69 -8.47 17.40
C ASN A 2 43.01 -7.46 18.51
N HIS A 3 43.19 -6.18 18.17
CA HIS A 3 43.44 -5.11 19.15
C HIS A 3 42.53 -3.92 18.87
N GLN A 4 42.03 -3.30 19.94
CA GLN A 4 41.27 -2.05 19.90
C GLN A 4 41.95 -1.01 20.76
N LEU A 5 42.33 0.11 20.14
CA LEU A 5 43.03 1.19 20.79
C LEU A 5 42.22 2.47 20.70
N THR A 6 42.27 3.26 21.77
CA THR A 6 41.68 4.60 21.81
C THR A 6 42.77 5.64 22.06
N PHE A 7 42.59 6.82 21.50
CA PHE A 7 43.48 7.97 21.71
C PHE A 7 42.60 9.18 22.05
N LYS A 8 42.85 9.77 23.22
CA LYS A 8 42.10 10.92 23.71
C LYS A 8 43.05 12.03 24.16
N ASP A 9 42.91 13.21 23.57
CA ASP A 9 43.53 14.47 24.00
C ASP A 9 42.47 15.58 24.04
N ASP A 10 42.86 16.81 24.40
CA ASP A 10 41.95 17.95 24.55
C ASP A 10 41.20 18.34 23.25
N LYS A 11 41.61 17.82 22.08
CA LYS A 11 41.06 18.16 20.75
C LYS A 11 40.61 16.94 19.93
N SER A 12 40.93 15.71 20.33
CA SER A 12 40.74 14.48 19.56
C SER A 12 40.27 13.33 20.44
N ASP A 13 39.24 12.61 19.98
CA ASP A 13 38.80 11.34 20.53
C ASP A 13 38.67 10.33 19.37
N LYS A 14 39.62 9.41 19.26
CA LYS A 14 39.80 8.55 18.09
C LYS A 14 39.95 7.09 18.51
N PHE A 15 39.45 6.18 17.67
CA PHE A 15 39.68 4.75 17.82
C PHE A 15 40.48 4.20 16.64
N TRP A 16 41.20 3.12 16.89
CA TRP A 16 41.96 2.36 15.90
C TRP A 16 41.91 0.88 16.27
N ASN A 17 41.43 0.06 15.36
CA ASN A 17 41.26 -1.37 15.53
C ASN A 17 42.05 -2.11 14.45
N ILE A 18 42.64 -3.24 14.79
CA ILE A 18 43.23 -4.17 13.82
C ILE A 18 42.73 -5.57 14.10
N GLU A 19 42.28 -6.24 13.04
CA GLU A 19 41.79 -7.62 13.08
C GLU A 19 42.55 -8.44 12.05
N VAL A 20 43.28 -9.46 12.50
CA VAL A 20 44.04 -10.37 11.65
C VAL A 20 43.21 -11.64 11.43
N SER A 21 42.94 -11.98 10.16
CA SER A 21 42.23 -13.19 9.74
C SER A 21 43.04 -13.91 8.65
N GLY A 22 43.63 -15.05 9.01
CA GLY A 22 44.52 -15.82 8.15
C GLY A 22 45.72 -14.99 7.67
N ASN A 23 45.93 -14.93 6.35
CA ASN A 23 47.01 -14.18 5.72
C ASN A 23 46.66 -12.70 5.44
N SER A 24 45.59 -12.17 6.01
CA SER A 24 45.17 -10.78 5.83
C SER A 24 44.86 -10.10 7.17
N PHE A 25 44.97 -8.78 7.21
CA PHE A 25 44.44 -7.99 8.32
C PHE A 25 43.60 -6.83 7.81
N THR A 26 42.63 -6.43 8.62
CA THR A 26 41.81 -5.23 8.41
C THR A 26 42.07 -4.26 9.54
N VAL A 27 42.41 -3.02 9.18
CA VAL A 27 42.57 -1.90 10.09
C VAL A 27 41.38 -0.96 9.94
N THR A 28 40.70 -0.67 11.05
CA THR A 28 39.55 0.25 11.08
C THR A 28 39.86 1.42 12.01
N TYR A 29 39.70 2.66 11.56
CA TYR A 29 39.99 3.85 12.38
C TYR A 29 39.01 4.99 12.15
N GLY A 30 38.78 5.81 13.16
CA GLY A 30 37.82 6.92 13.08
C GLY A 30 37.71 7.71 14.37
N LYS A 31 36.75 8.64 14.40
CA LYS A 31 36.34 9.33 15.64
C LYS A 31 35.51 8.36 16.49
N THR A 32 35.73 8.32 17.80
CA THR A 32 34.99 7.43 18.72
C THR A 32 33.48 7.67 18.59
N GLY A 33 32.69 6.59 18.43
CA GLY A 33 31.24 6.63 18.20
C GLY A 33 30.79 6.69 16.73
N THR A 34 31.72 6.62 15.76
CA THR A 34 31.41 6.51 14.32
C THR A 34 31.76 5.12 13.78
N SER A 35 31.25 4.77 12.59
CA SER A 35 31.60 3.49 11.93
C SER A 35 33.07 3.41 11.48
N GLY A 36 33.78 4.54 11.43
CA GLY A 36 35.18 4.62 10.99
C GLY A 36 35.40 4.31 9.51
N THR A 37 36.67 4.22 9.12
CA THR A 37 37.12 3.82 7.78
C THR A 37 37.98 2.57 7.92
N SER A 38 37.74 1.57 7.07
CA SER A 38 38.47 0.29 7.07
C SER A 38 39.39 0.15 5.86
N GLN A 39 40.55 -0.45 6.08
CA GLN A 39 41.51 -0.82 5.04
C GLN A 39 42.00 -2.25 5.29
N THR A 40 41.96 -3.09 4.26
CA THR A 40 42.39 -4.49 4.34
C THR A 40 43.69 -4.68 3.55
N LYS A 41 44.64 -5.43 4.12
CA LYS A 41 45.91 -5.78 3.47
C LYS A 41 46.16 -7.29 3.60
N THR A 42 46.55 -7.91 2.49
CA THR A 42 46.79 -9.36 2.38
C THR A 42 48.27 -9.64 2.12
N PHE A 43 48.77 -10.74 2.67
CA PHE A 43 50.17 -11.15 2.62
C PHE A 43 50.29 -12.59 2.10
N GLU A 44 51.49 -12.98 1.69
CA GLU A 44 51.76 -14.33 1.16
C GLU A 44 51.61 -15.42 2.24
N THR A 45 51.92 -15.09 3.50
CA THR A 45 51.85 -16.03 4.62
C THR A 45 51.22 -15.40 5.85
N GLU A 46 50.63 -16.23 6.72
CA GLU A 46 50.08 -15.79 8.00
C GLU A 46 51.17 -15.19 8.92
N GLU A 47 52.39 -15.73 8.91
CA GLU A 47 53.50 -15.21 9.70
C GLU A 47 53.92 -13.78 9.30
N THR A 48 53.95 -13.48 8.00
CA THR A 48 54.28 -12.13 7.50
C THR A 48 53.16 -11.13 7.81
N CYS A 49 51.90 -11.58 7.74
CA CYS A 49 50.72 -10.81 8.15
C CYS A 49 50.79 -10.41 9.64
N ILE A 50 51.08 -11.37 10.52
CA ILE A 50 51.16 -11.14 11.97
C ILE A 50 52.32 -10.19 12.32
N LYS A 51 53.50 -10.36 11.70
CA LYS A 51 54.65 -9.46 11.94
C LYS A 51 54.33 -8.01 11.58
N GLU A 52 53.67 -7.77 10.45
CA GLU A 52 53.31 -6.42 10.03
C GLU A 52 52.18 -5.83 10.90
N ALA A 53 51.21 -6.65 11.32
CA ALA A 53 50.16 -6.25 12.26
C ALA A 53 50.72 -5.83 13.63
N GLN A 54 51.70 -6.59 14.16
CA GLN A 54 52.40 -6.27 15.42
C GLN A 54 53.22 -4.98 15.33
N LYS A 55 53.82 -4.72 14.17
CA LYS A 55 54.53 -3.47 13.90
C LYS A 55 53.59 -2.27 13.95
N LEU A 56 52.44 -2.34 13.26
CA LEU A 56 51.42 -1.28 13.28
C LEU A 56 50.87 -1.02 14.68
N LEU A 57 50.61 -2.09 15.44
CA LEU A 57 50.21 -1.98 16.85
C LEU A 57 51.26 -1.24 17.68
N SER A 58 52.53 -1.63 17.55
CA SER A 58 53.64 -1.00 18.29
C SER A 58 53.82 0.48 17.95
N GLU A 59 53.60 0.85 16.68
CA GLU A 59 53.62 2.25 16.25
C GLU A 59 52.48 3.08 16.86
N LYS A 60 51.28 2.49 17.03
CA LYS A 60 50.13 3.17 17.62
C LYS A 60 50.29 3.34 19.12
N LEU A 61 50.77 2.33 19.83
CA LEU A 61 51.09 2.42 21.25
C LEU A 61 52.17 3.50 21.52
N LYS A 62 53.20 3.60 20.67
CA LYS A 62 54.20 4.69 20.75
C LYS A 62 53.62 6.09 20.51
N LYS A 63 52.51 6.19 19.77
CA LYS A 63 51.80 7.45 19.49
C LYS A 63 50.81 7.84 20.59
N GLY A 64 50.84 7.15 21.74
CA GLY A 64 50.00 7.46 22.90
C GLY A 64 48.59 6.87 22.83
N TYR A 65 48.33 5.97 21.86
CA TYR A 65 47.10 5.18 21.88
C TYR A 65 47.14 4.20 23.06
N ILE A 66 46.03 4.09 23.77
CA ILE A 66 45.88 3.26 24.95
C ILE A 66 44.92 2.12 24.59
N GLU A 67 45.22 0.92 25.06
CA GLU A 67 44.34 -0.22 24.87
C GLU A 67 43.11 -0.06 25.78
N GLY A 68 41.90 -0.11 25.20
CA GLY A 68 40.66 0.14 25.92
C GLY A 68 40.32 -1.00 26.88
N ASN A 69 40.31 -0.74 28.19
CA ASN A 69 39.76 -1.65 29.19
C ASN A 69 38.23 -1.57 29.19
N ILE A 70 37.58 -2.47 28.45
CA ILE A 70 36.25 -2.96 28.78
C ILE A 70 36.45 -4.15 29.71
N GLN A 71 35.80 -4.15 30.87
CA GLN A 71 35.64 -5.33 31.73
C GLN A 71 34.83 -6.39 30.98
N THR A 72 35.50 -7.12 30.10
CA THR A 72 35.19 -8.51 29.84
C THR A 72 35.80 -9.29 30.99
N SER A 73 34.97 -9.94 31.81
CA SER A 73 35.40 -11.03 32.68
C SER A 73 35.87 -12.20 31.80
N SER A 74 37.06 -12.06 31.25
CA SER A 74 37.80 -13.09 30.55
C SER A 74 38.67 -13.78 31.59
N GLN A 75 38.08 -14.74 32.31
CA GLN A 75 38.90 -15.90 32.67
C GLN A 75 39.41 -16.50 31.37
N LYS A 76 40.71 -16.78 31.34
CA LYS A 76 41.41 -17.43 30.24
C LYS A 76 40.70 -18.73 29.87
N GLU A 77 39.90 -18.74 28.82
CA GLU A 77 39.69 -19.95 28.05
C GLU A 77 40.58 -19.85 26.80
N LYS A 78 41.61 -20.69 26.82
CA LYS A 78 42.31 -21.08 25.61
C LYS A 78 41.26 -21.48 24.59
N THR A 79 41.26 -20.87 23.43
CA THR A 79 40.75 -21.52 22.22
C THR A 79 41.72 -22.66 21.91
N SER A 80 41.68 -23.73 22.69
CA SER A 80 42.11 -25.02 22.20
C SER A 80 41.04 -25.43 21.22
N VAL A 81 41.41 -25.58 19.95
CA VAL A 81 40.78 -26.63 19.17
C VAL A 81 40.91 -27.88 20.03
N GLN A 82 39.82 -28.34 20.66
CA GLN A 82 39.82 -29.58 21.40
C GLN A 82 40.13 -30.67 20.37
N THR A 83 41.39 -31.10 20.34
CA THR A 83 41.75 -32.34 19.67
C THR A 83 40.87 -33.45 20.23
N PRO A 84 40.55 -34.51 19.47
CA PRO A 84 39.69 -35.62 19.91
C PRO A 84 40.03 -36.24 21.29
N ASN A 85 41.23 -35.97 21.81
CA ASN A 85 41.73 -36.43 23.11
C ASN A 85 41.42 -35.52 24.32
N ASP A 86 40.80 -34.33 24.16
CA ASP A 86 40.63 -33.36 25.25
C ASP A 86 39.28 -33.55 25.98
N PHE A 87 38.17 -33.71 25.25
CA PHE A 87 36.84 -33.95 25.84
C PHE A 87 36.77 -35.32 26.54
N HIS A 88 37.44 -36.35 26.00
CA HIS A 88 37.44 -37.69 26.60
C HIS A 88 38.04 -37.68 28.01
N LYS A 89 39.11 -36.91 28.23
CA LYS A 89 39.74 -36.75 29.56
C LYS A 89 38.85 -36.01 30.54
N GLU A 90 38.08 -35.03 30.06
CA GLU A 90 37.08 -34.34 30.88
C GLU A 90 35.99 -35.32 31.32
N TRP A 91 35.46 -36.10 30.39
CA TRP A 91 34.42 -37.09 30.67
C TRP A 91 34.90 -38.21 31.60
N GLU A 92 36.12 -38.73 31.42
CA GLU A 92 36.71 -39.71 32.33
C GLU A 92 36.81 -39.19 33.76
N LYS A 93 37.11 -37.89 33.95
CA LYS A 93 37.11 -37.27 35.28
C LYS A 93 35.71 -37.22 35.88
N ILE A 94 34.69 -36.94 35.08
CA ILE A 94 33.28 -36.93 35.52
C ILE A 94 32.84 -38.32 35.94
N VAL A 95 33.11 -39.35 35.13
CA VAL A 95 32.76 -40.76 35.45
C VAL A 95 33.40 -41.23 36.76
N ASN A 96 34.64 -40.80 37.02
CA ASN A 96 35.38 -41.15 38.23
C ASN A 96 35.20 -40.14 39.38
N SER A 97 34.26 -39.18 39.27
CA SER A 97 34.07 -38.13 40.26
C SER A 97 33.48 -38.68 41.56
N LYS A 98 33.97 -38.15 42.69
CA LYS A 98 33.40 -38.38 44.02
C LYS A 98 32.13 -37.56 44.28
N ASP A 99 31.91 -36.51 43.48
CA ASP A 99 30.80 -35.59 43.58
C ASP A 99 30.16 -35.43 42.20
N LEU A 100 29.61 -36.56 41.73
CA LEU A 100 29.10 -36.72 40.38
C LEU A 100 28.04 -35.68 40.03
N GLN A 101 27.12 -35.38 40.96
CA GLN A 101 26.03 -34.45 40.71
C GLN A 101 26.53 -33.03 40.48
N ASN A 102 27.50 -32.56 41.29
CA ASN A 102 28.05 -31.21 41.12
C ASN A 102 28.91 -31.09 39.87
N ASP A 103 29.69 -32.12 39.52
CA ASP A 103 30.54 -32.06 38.32
C ASP A 103 29.71 -32.14 37.03
N LEU A 104 28.61 -32.91 37.01
CA LEU A 104 27.65 -32.87 35.91
C LEU A 104 26.94 -31.52 35.81
N THR A 105 26.49 -30.96 36.94
CA THR A 105 25.85 -29.63 36.96
C THR A 105 26.78 -28.57 36.36
N LYS A 106 28.09 -28.63 36.66
CA LYS A 106 29.09 -27.73 36.08
C LYS A 106 29.27 -27.99 34.58
N HIS A 107 29.42 -29.25 34.18
CA HIS A 107 29.66 -29.64 32.79
C HIS A 107 28.52 -29.18 31.86
N PHE A 108 27.27 -29.38 32.29
CA PHE A 108 26.08 -29.01 31.54
C PHE A 108 25.59 -27.58 31.77
N SER A 109 26.30 -26.76 32.57
CA SER A 109 25.88 -25.40 32.95
C SER A 109 25.56 -24.47 31.77
N TYR A 110 26.12 -24.73 30.60
CA TYR A 110 25.83 -24.01 29.36
C TYR A 110 24.36 -24.13 28.91
N LEU A 111 23.61 -25.12 29.41
CA LEU A 111 22.17 -25.27 29.16
C LEU A 111 21.33 -24.30 30.00
N ALA A 112 21.84 -23.79 31.12
CA ALA A 112 21.16 -22.74 31.89
C ALA A 112 21.44 -21.36 31.27
N ASP A 113 21.07 -21.19 30.00
CA ASP A 113 21.37 -20.03 29.15
C ASP A 113 20.34 -18.90 29.19
N SER A 114 19.29 -19.04 30.00
CA SER A 114 18.31 -18.00 30.35
C SER A 114 18.31 -17.77 31.86
N SER A 115 18.09 -16.51 32.28
CA SER A 115 18.19 -16.15 33.70
C SER A 115 17.22 -16.97 34.56
N GLY A 116 17.73 -17.57 35.64
CA GLY A 116 16.92 -18.32 36.61
C GLY A 116 16.93 -19.83 36.41
N PHE A 117 17.61 -20.36 35.39
CA PHE A 117 17.70 -21.80 35.14
C PHE A 117 18.84 -22.50 35.91
N GLU A 118 19.69 -21.77 36.63
CA GLU A 118 20.78 -22.34 37.44
C GLU A 118 20.30 -23.31 38.55
N PRO A 119 19.17 -23.06 39.26
CA PRO A 119 18.58 -24.04 40.17
C PRO A 119 17.98 -25.25 39.45
N VAL A 120 17.43 -25.05 38.24
CA VAL A 120 16.78 -26.10 37.43
C VAL A 120 17.78 -27.17 37.04
N ILE A 121 18.92 -26.77 36.46
CA ILE A 121 19.95 -27.72 36.06
C ILE A 121 20.53 -28.49 37.25
N ARG A 122 20.75 -27.81 38.39
CA ARG A 122 21.20 -28.47 39.62
C ARG A 122 20.21 -29.53 40.07
N LYS A 123 18.91 -29.21 40.05
CA LYS A 123 17.85 -30.15 40.43
C LYS A 123 17.78 -31.37 39.52
N ILE A 124 17.99 -31.19 38.21
CA ILE A 124 18.04 -32.31 37.27
C ILE A 124 19.16 -33.28 37.66
N PHE A 125 20.39 -32.80 37.82
CA PHE A 125 21.54 -33.67 38.08
C PHE A 125 21.62 -34.23 39.51
N GLU A 126 20.85 -33.71 40.49
CA GLU A 126 20.62 -34.38 41.79
C GLU A 126 20.01 -35.80 41.65
N HIS A 127 19.26 -36.02 40.56
CA HIS A 127 18.61 -37.30 40.26
C HIS A 127 19.50 -38.26 39.48
N THR A 128 20.76 -37.90 39.22
CA THR A 128 21.71 -38.79 38.55
C THR A 128 21.97 -40.05 39.39
N ASN A 129 22.01 -41.20 38.72
CA ASN A 129 22.39 -42.49 39.27
C ASN A 129 23.84 -42.85 38.90
N VAL A 130 24.14 -42.93 37.60
CA VAL A 130 25.47 -43.32 37.10
C VAL A 130 25.76 -42.63 35.77
N VAL A 131 27.05 -42.44 35.47
CA VAL A 131 27.52 -41.92 34.18
C VAL A 131 28.48 -42.92 33.55
N LYS A 132 28.36 -43.12 32.25
CA LYS A 132 29.19 -44.04 31.46
C LYS A 132 29.64 -43.34 30.18
N ILE A 133 30.76 -43.79 29.62
CA ILE A 133 31.23 -43.36 28.31
C ILE A 133 31.11 -44.56 27.36
N ASN A 134 30.51 -44.34 26.21
CA ASN A 134 30.45 -45.32 25.13
C ASN A 134 30.95 -44.67 23.83
N GLY A 135 32.21 -44.93 23.48
CA GLY A 135 32.86 -44.28 22.34
C GLY A 135 32.87 -42.75 22.49
N ASN A 136 32.18 -42.06 21.58
CA ASN A 136 32.07 -40.60 21.54
C ASN A 136 30.79 -40.08 22.20
N THR A 137 30.17 -40.86 23.09
CA THR A 137 28.94 -40.49 23.77
C THR A 137 29.09 -40.62 25.27
N LEU A 138 28.75 -39.54 25.99
CA LEU A 138 28.56 -39.53 27.43
C LEU A 138 27.10 -39.91 27.73
N ILE A 139 26.89 -40.90 28.60
CA ILE A 139 25.57 -41.42 28.95
C ILE A 139 25.34 -41.15 30.43
N VAL A 140 24.32 -40.38 30.76
CA VAL A 140 23.90 -40.06 32.13
C VAL A 140 22.59 -40.80 32.41
N GLU A 141 22.62 -41.78 33.31
CA GLU A 141 21.45 -42.53 33.76
C GLU A 141 20.90 -41.90 35.03
N PHE A 142 19.59 -41.67 35.07
CA PHE A 142 18.89 -41.06 36.21
C PHE A 142 18.17 -42.13 37.05
N LYS A 143 17.89 -41.80 38.31
CA LYS A 143 17.27 -42.73 39.29
C LYS A 143 15.87 -43.21 38.89
N ASN A 144 15.16 -42.47 38.05
CA ASN A 144 13.86 -42.83 37.50
C ASN A 144 13.95 -43.74 36.26
N GLY A 145 15.15 -44.14 35.84
CA GLY A 145 15.39 -44.99 34.67
C GLY A 145 15.54 -44.23 33.35
N ASN A 146 15.34 -42.92 33.34
CA ASN A 146 15.57 -42.10 32.15
C ASN A 146 17.08 -41.92 31.87
N THR A 147 17.41 -41.65 30.62
CA THR A 147 18.80 -41.50 30.16
C THR A 147 18.95 -40.23 29.33
N LEU A 148 20.00 -39.46 29.60
CA LEU A 148 20.48 -38.38 28.75
C LEU A 148 21.78 -38.82 28.08
N THR A 149 21.78 -38.82 26.75
CA THR A 149 22.97 -39.09 25.93
C THR A 149 23.50 -37.78 25.36
N ALA A 150 24.82 -37.61 25.39
CA ALA A 150 25.48 -36.40 24.95
C ALA A 150 26.65 -36.77 24.03
N GLU A 151 26.56 -36.39 22.74
CA GLU A 151 27.59 -36.66 21.74
C GLU A 151 28.82 -35.78 21.95
N SER A 152 29.97 -36.16 21.37
CA SER A 152 31.18 -35.35 21.40
C SER A 152 30.95 -33.93 20.86
N PRO A 153 31.77 -32.95 21.26
CA PRO A 153 31.73 -31.58 20.72
C PRO A 153 31.61 -31.53 19.19
N GLY A 154 30.76 -30.63 18.70
CA GLY A 154 30.61 -30.34 17.27
C GLY A 154 31.51 -29.19 16.81
N ASN A 155 31.33 -28.75 15.57
CA ASN A 155 32.00 -27.56 15.04
C ASN A 155 30.99 -26.40 14.91
N PRO A 156 31.02 -25.38 15.80
CA PRO A 156 30.12 -24.23 15.75
C PRO A 156 30.19 -23.47 14.42
N SER A 157 31.35 -23.49 13.76
CA SER A 157 31.56 -22.82 12.46
C SER A 157 30.67 -23.38 11.36
N SER A 158 30.12 -24.59 11.54
CA SER A 158 29.16 -25.24 10.62
C SER A 158 27.74 -24.69 10.77
N TYR A 159 27.44 -23.92 11.82
CA TYR A 159 26.08 -23.50 12.20
C TYR A 159 25.91 -21.97 12.25
N LYS A 160 26.59 -21.21 11.39
CA LYS A 160 26.66 -19.73 11.43
C LYS A 160 25.33 -18.98 11.46
N LYS A 161 24.22 -19.61 11.03
CA LYS A 161 22.87 -19.02 11.07
C LYS A 161 22.19 -19.16 12.44
N PHE A 162 22.65 -20.08 13.28
CA PHE A 162 22.06 -20.36 14.59
C PHE A 162 22.46 -19.30 15.64
N PRO A 163 21.64 -19.10 16.69
CA PRO A 163 21.92 -18.15 17.77
C PRO A 163 23.17 -18.50 18.59
N LYS A 164 23.70 -17.53 19.37
CA LYS A 164 24.96 -17.72 20.09
C LYS A 164 24.82 -18.77 21.20
N SER A 165 23.67 -18.85 21.87
CA SER A 165 23.38 -19.90 22.85
C SER A 165 23.53 -21.30 22.23
N PHE A 166 22.96 -21.51 21.05
CA PHE A 166 23.09 -22.77 20.30
C PHE A 166 24.54 -23.08 19.93
N LEU A 167 25.31 -22.08 19.49
CA LEU A 167 26.73 -22.29 19.16
C LEU A 167 27.54 -22.75 20.37
N LYS A 168 27.30 -22.18 21.56
CA LYS A 168 27.93 -22.62 22.82
C LYS A 168 27.53 -24.05 23.21
N LEU A 169 26.29 -24.44 22.92
CA LEU A 169 25.86 -25.83 23.08
C LEU A 169 26.67 -26.76 22.19
N ILE A 170 26.80 -26.43 20.90
CA ILE A 170 27.56 -27.23 19.93
C ILE A 170 29.04 -27.35 20.31
N GLU A 171 29.63 -26.31 20.93
CA GLU A 171 31.01 -26.36 21.46
C GLU A 171 31.20 -27.44 22.53
N LYS A 172 30.14 -27.82 23.24
CA LYS A 172 30.18 -28.84 24.31
C LYS A 172 29.70 -30.19 23.82
N HIS A 173 28.57 -30.22 23.10
CA HIS A 173 27.99 -31.44 22.57
C HIS A 173 27.30 -31.16 21.24
N ASN A 174 27.61 -31.93 20.20
CA ASN A 174 26.95 -31.78 18.90
C ASN A 174 25.45 -32.08 18.97
N THR A 175 25.07 -33.06 19.80
CA THR A 175 23.69 -33.49 20.00
C THR A 175 23.48 -33.97 21.44
N LEU A 176 22.33 -33.64 22.03
CA LEU A 176 21.83 -34.22 23.28
C LEU A 176 20.52 -34.96 23.00
N LYS A 177 20.37 -36.20 23.50
CA LYS A 177 19.14 -36.98 23.30
C LYS A 177 18.64 -37.68 24.55
N THR A 178 17.32 -37.77 24.69
CA THR A 178 16.61 -38.69 25.57
C THR A 178 15.82 -39.70 24.72
N ASN A 179 14.92 -40.47 25.33
CA ASN A 179 14.00 -41.32 24.58
C ASN A 179 12.97 -40.49 23.79
N ARG A 180 12.69 -39.26 24.23
CA ARG A 180 11.68 -38.38 23.64
C ARG A 180 12.26 -37.21 22.87
N LEU A 181 13.40 -36.67 23.30
CA LEU A 181 13.91 -35.38 22.86
C LEU A 181 15.23 -35.54 22.09
N GLU A 182 15.41 -34.71 21.07
CA GLU A 182 16.70 -34.51 20.38
C GLU A 182 16.99 -33.01 20.25
N LEU A 183 18.06 -32.56 20.90
CA LEU A 183 18.58 -31.20 20.84
C LEU A 183 19.89 -31.18 20.06
N GLY A 184 19.95 -30.38 18.99
CA GLY A 184 21.07 -30.32 18.06
C GLY A 184 20.61 -29.66 16.75
N LYS A 185 21.22 -29.99 15.60
CA LYS A 185 20.64 -29.60 14.31
C LYS A 185 19.64 -30.66 13.86
N CYS A 186 18.36 -30.39 14.02
CA CYS A 186 17.27 -31.30 13.64
C CYS A 186 16.84 -31.08 12.19
N TYR A 187 16.33 -32.15 11.56
CA TYR A 187 15.62 -32.06 10.28
C TYR A 187 14.20 -31.54 10.51
N PHE A 188 13.80 -30.57 9.71
CA PHE A 188 12.46 -30.01 9.67
C PHE A 188 11.94 -30.11 8.24
N ASP A 189 10.77 -30.72 8.07
CA ASP A 189 10.12 -30.83 6.77
C ASP A 189 9.27 -29.58 6.54
N PHE A 190 9.78 -28.63 5.75
CA PHE A 190 9.04 -27.40 5.45
C PHE A 190 8.03 -27.60 4.32
N ASP A 191 8.22 -28.61 3.46
CA ASP A 191 7.43 -28.82 2.24
C ASP A 191 5.99 -29.29 2.53
N ILE A 192 5.69 -29.65 3.78
CA ILE A 192 4.33 -29.99 4.22
C ILE A 192 3.45 -28.75 4.47
N PHE A 193 4.01 -27.54 4.43
CA PHE A 193 3.29 -26.29 4.67
C PHE A 193 3.10 -25.50 3.35
N ASP A 194 1.86 -25.09 3.08
CA ASP A 194 1.45 -24.35 1.89
C ASP A 194 1.12 -22.87 2.20
N GLU A 195 0.92 -22.07 1.14
CA GLU A 195 0.47 -20.66 1.27
C GLU A 195 -0.86 -20.58 2.04
N GLY A 196 -0.90 -19.78 3.10
CA GLY A 196 -1.98 -19.76 4.09
C GLY A 196 -1.64 -20.43 5.42
N ASP A 197 -0.67 -21.34 5.46
CA ASP A 197 -0.21 -21.94 6.72
C ASP A 197 0.65 -20.97 7.52
N ARG A 198 0.45 -20.93 8.84
CA ARG A 198 1.17 -20.00 9.73
C ARG A 198 2.69 -20.13 9.59
N VAL A 199 3.21 -21.35 9.44
CA VAL A 199 4.65 -21.60 9.25
C VAL A 199 5.13 -21.03 7.92
N TYR A 200 4.38 -21.25 6.84
CA TYR A 200 4.70 -20.71 5.52
C TYR A 200 4.74 -19.17 5.53
N GLU A 201 3.72 -18.55 6.11
CA GLU A 201 3.58 -17.09 6.23
C GLU A 201 4.69 -16.45 7.08
N ILE A 202 5.04 -17.07 8.23
CA ILE A 202 6.10 -16.55 9.12
C ILE A 202 7.45 -16.51 8.40
N PHE A 203 7.73 -17.50 7.56
CA PHE A 203 8.99 -17.60 6.83
C PHE A 203 8.94 -17.04 5.40
N ASP A 204 7.80 -16.49 4.96
CA ASP A 204 7.62 -15.95 3.60
C ASP A 204 8.02 -16.98 2.53
N GLY A 205 7.61 -18.24 2.74
CA GLY A 205 7.92 -19.39 1.88
C GLY A 205 9.41 -19.78 1.79
N LYS A 206 10.28 -19.26 2.68
CA LYS A 206 11.74 -19.47 2.61
C LYS A 206 12.23 -20.53 3.59
N GLU A 207 12.17 -21.80 3.17
CA GLU A 207 12.73 -22.95 3.91
C GLU A 207 14.16 -22.71 4.42
N SER A 208 15.05 -22.13 3.59
CA SER A 208 16.46 -21.94 3.94
C SER A 208 16.73 -21.05 5.18
N ASN A 209 15.70 -20.38 5.70
CA ASN A 209 15.76 -19.57 6.91
C ASN A 209 15.24 -20.30 8.15
N VAL A 210 14.66 -21.49 8.00
CA VAL A 210 14.14 -22.30 9.09
C VAL A 210 15.29 -22.99 9.80
N LEU A 211 15.35 -22.82 11.11
CA LEU A 211 16.39 -23.38 11.96
C LEU A 211 15.70 -24.17 13.07
N CYS A 212 15.80 -25.49 13.02
CA CYS A 212 15.18 -26.40 14.00
C CYS A 212 16.24 -26.92 14.98
N PRO A 213 16.29 -26.38 16.21
CA PRO A 213 17.24 -26.86 17.21
C PRO A 213 16.75 -28.02 18.08
N LEU A 214 15.44 -28.25 18.19
CA LEU A 214 14.87 -29.26 19.10
C LEU A 214 13.73 -29.99 18.42
N LYS A 215 13.72 -31.31 18.57
CA LYS A 215 12.70 -32.19 18.02
C LYS A 215 12.22 -33.18 19.07
N PHE A 216 10.93 -33.46 19.06
CA PHE A 216 10.36 -34.58 19.77
C PHE A 216 10.16 -35.76 18.80
N MET A 217 10.39 -36.97 19.30
CA MET A 217 10.21 -38.21 18.53
C MET A 217 8.73 -38.48 18.16
N ASP A 218 7.77 -37.76 18.78
CA ASP A 218 6.33 -37.84 18.55
C ASP A 218 5.81 -36.76 17.57
N ASN A 219 6.65 -36.28 16.64
CA ASN A 219 6.30 -35.30 15.60
C ASN A 219 5.98 -33.88 16.13
N SER A 220 6.72 -33.40 17.14
CA SER A 220 6.74 -31.97 17.48
C SER A 220 8.11 -31.37 17.23
N ASP A 221 8.20 -30.43 16.29
CA ASP A 221 9.45 -29.73 15.96
C ASP A 221 9.45 -28.33 16.57
N TRP A 222 10.59 -27.86 17.04
CA TRP A 222 10.72 -26.53 17.62
C TRP A 222 11.72 -25.75 16.77
N ILE A 223 11.30 -24.58 16.27
CA ILE A 223 12.06 -23.77 15.32
C ILE A 223 12.29 -22.36 15.85
N TYR A 224 13.38 -21.71 15.44
CA TYR A 224 13.61 -20.31 15.79
C TYR A 224 12.70 -19.37 15.01
N HIS A 225 12.05 -18.45 15.71
CA HIS A 225 11.19 -17.43 15.11
C HIS A 225 12.04 -16.40 14.33
N PRO A 226 11.66 -16.01 13.10
CA PRO A 226 12.50 -15.14 12.26
C PRO A 226 12.60 -13.68 12.76
N THR A 227 11.61 -13.21 13.53
CA THR A 227 11.54 -11.81 14.00
C THR A 227 11.43 -11.60 15.51
N GLU A 228 10.63 -12.39 16.22
CA GLU A 228 10.48 -12.28 17.67
C GLU A 228 11.74 -12.71 18.41
N LYS A 229 12.02 -12.04 19.53
CA LYS A 229 13.23 -12.23 20.31
C LYS A 229 12.92 -12.35 21.79
N ASN A 230 13.77 -13.04 22.53
CA ASN A 230 13.76 -13.08 23.99
C ASN A 230 14.52 -11.88 24.61
N LYS A 231 14.55 -11.84 25.95
CA LYS A 231 15.19 -10.77 26.73
C LYS A 231 16.71 -10.70 26.52
N GLU A 232 17.34 -11.81 26.12
CA GLU A 232 18.75 -11.91 25.75
C GLU A 232 19.03 -11.43 24.31
N GLY A 233 17.98 -11.08 23.55
CA GLY A 233 18.08 -10.58 22.17
C GLY A 233 18.26 -11.67 21.12
N GLU A 234 18.12 -12.94 21.49
CA GLU A 234 18.13 -14.10 20.61
C GLU A 234 16.71 -14.43 20.12
N PRO A 235 16.56 -15.12 18.97
CA PRO A 235 15.24 -15.50 18.45
C PRO A 235 14.41 -16.29 19.47
N ALA A 236 13.13 -15.95 19.60
CA ALA A 236 12.16 -16.77 20.34
C ALA A 236 12.00 -18.14 19.66
N ILE A 237 11.52 -19.13 20.40
CA ILE A 237 11.39 -20.51 19.92
C ILE A 237 9.92 -20.84 19.72
N PHE A 238 9.58 -21.34 18.55
CA PHE A 238 8.22 -21.60 18.12
C PHE A 238 7.99 -23.11 17.97
N PRO A 239 7.09 -23.72 18.76
CA PRO A 239 6.73 -25.13 18.63
C PRO A 239 5.77 -25.35 17.45
N ILE A 240 6.01 -26.41 16.69
CA ILE A 240 5.22 -26.89 15.57
C ILE A 240 4.72 -28.29 15.93
N ILE A 241 3.39 -28.45 16.02
CA ILE A 241 2.76 -29.75 16.21
C ILE A 241 2.06 -30.11 14.90
N HIS A 242 2.51 -31.19 14.27
CA HIS A 242 2.04 -31.60 12.93
C HIS A 242 0.57 -32.07 12.88
N GLU A 243 -0.11 -32.20 14.02
CA GLU A 243 -1.49 -32.73 14.14
C GLU A 243 -2.52 -31.73 14.68
N LEU A 244 -2.11 -30.53 15.10
CA LEU A 244 -3.02 -29.51 15.65
C LEU A 244 -2.72 -28.15 15.01
N GLU A 245 -3.70 -27.58 14.31
CA GLU A 245 -3.75 -26.16 13.90
C GLU A 245 -3.86 -25.20 15.12
N ASP A 246 -3.62 -25.69 16.34
CA ASP A 246 -3.75 -24.90 17.55
C ASP A 246 -2.60 -23.90 17.68
N GLU A 247 -2.98 -22.65 17.94
CA GLU A 247 -2.13 -21.49 18.13
C GLU A 247 -1.23 -21.63 19.37
N ILE A 248 -0.14 -22.40 19.27
CA ILE A 248 0.86 -22.40 20.34
C ILE A 248 1.67 -21.11 20.23
N ASN A 249 1.88 -20.45 21.37
CA ASN A 249 2.65 -19.21 21.44
C ASN A 249 4.16 -19.50 21.42
N PRO A 250 4.98 -18.59 20.88
CA PRO A 250 6.43 -18.66 21.04
C PRO A 250 6.81 -18.68 22.51
N VAL A 251 7.91 -19.39 22.80
CA VAL A 251 8.58 -19.43 24.10
C VAL A 251 9.81 -18.54 24.05
N TYR A 252 10.07 -17.81 25.14
CA TYR A 252 11.09 -16.77 25.21
C TYR A 252 12.31 -17.16 26.05
N TYR A 253 12.56 -18.46 26.21
CA TYR A 253 13.85 -18.96 26.68
C TYR A 253 14.84 -19.12 25.52
N ASN A 254 16.12 -19.15 25.84
CA ASN A 254 17.11 -19.75 24.96
C ASN A 254 16.94 -21.28 24.93
N ILE A 255 17.54 -21.92 23.94
CA ILE A 255 17.26 -23.33 23.64
C ILE A 255 17.72 -24.29 24.73
N GLY A 256 18.84 -24.00 25.39
CA GLY A 256 19.33 -24.84 26.48
C GLY A 256 18.33 -24.87 27.64
N SER A 257 17.81 -23.71 28.01
CA SER A 257 16.88 -23.56 29.13
C SER A 257 15.53 -24.17 28.81
N LEU A 258 15.05 -23.99 27.57
CA LEU A 258 13.88 -24.71 27.08
C LEU A 258 14.08 -26.23 27.20
N PHE A 259 15.24 -26.76 26.80
CA PHE A 259 15.54 -28.19 26.92
C PHE A 259 15.57 -28.66 28.38
N LEU A 260 16.14 -27.88 29.31
CA LEU A 260 16.09 -28.20 30.75
C LEU A 260 14.65 -28.26 31.26
N LYS A 261 13.79 -27.33 30.83
CA LYS A 261 12.35 -27.39 31.13
C LYS A 261 11.74 -28.70 30.61
N GLN A 262 12.00 -29.05 29.35
CA GLN A 262 11.48 -30.30 28.77
C GLN A 262 12.02 -31.56 29.48
N LEU A 263 13.27 -31.54 29.95
CA LEU A 263 13.83 -32.61 30.78
C LEU A 263 13.11 -32.72 32.13
N CYS A 264 12.81 -31.61 32.80
CA CYS A 264 12.03 -31.63 34.04
C CYS A 264 10.64 -32.26 33.82
N ASP A 265 10.00 -31.91 32.70
CA ASP A 265 8.70 -32.45 32.30
C ASP A 265 8.81 -33.97 31.98
N GLU A 266 9.78 -34.40 31.17
CA GLU A 266 9.99 -35.82 30.81
C GLU A 266 10.41 -36.68 32.02
N PHE A 267 11.24 -36.14 32.91
CA PHE A 267 11.78 -36.89 34.05
C PHE A 267 10.92 -36.77 35.31
N GLU A 268 9.77 -36.10 35.22
CA GLU A 268 8.83 -35.84 36.31
C GLU A 268 9.48 -35.15 37.53
N ILE A 269 10.44 -34.25 37.27
CA ILE A 269 11.20 -33.53 38.31
C ILE A 269 10.43 -32.27 38.72
N LYS A 270 9.92 -32.26 39.95
CA LYS A 270 9.20 -31.11 40.50
C LYS A 270 10.16 -29.99 40.91
N ILE A 271 10.13 -28.90 40.16
CA ILE A 271 10.81 -27.64 40.45
C ILE A 271 10.03 -26.47 39.83
N GLU A 272 10.13 -25.30 40.45
CA GLU A 272 9.61 -24.07 39.89
C GLU A 272 10.45 -23.67 38.66
N ILE A 273 9.80 -23.60 37.50
CA ILE A 273 10.42 -23.13 36.26
C ILE A 273 10.28 -21.60 36.22
N PRO A 274 11.36 -20.84 35.92
CA PRO A 274 11.29 -19.39 35.76
C PRO A 274 10.17 -18.99 34.81
N VAL A 275 9.43 -17.92 35.09
CA VAL A 275 8.29 -17.49 34.26
C VAL A 275 8.76 -17.17 32.82
N ASP A 276 8.02 -17.69 31.83
CA ASP A 276 8.21 -17.34 30.42
C ASP A 276 7.56 -15.99 30.14
N GLU A 277 8.36 -14.93 30.12
CA GLU A 277 7.88 -13.57 29.85
C GLU A 277 8.25 -13.16 28.43
N ARG A 278 7.23 -12.91 27.61
CA ARG A 278 7.40 -12.18 26.35
C ARG A 278 8.03 -10.82 26.66
N PRO A 279 9.17 -10.46 26.05
CA PRO A 279 9.76 -9.15 26.24
C PRO A 279 8.75 -8.06 25.87
N VAL A 280 8.66 -7.02 26.70
CA VAL A 280 7.79 -5.88 26.45
C VAL A 280 8.17 -5.29 25.08
N ASP A 281 7.25 -5.37 24.10
CA ASP A 281 7.42 -4.69 22.82
C ASP A 281 7.50 -3.19 23.11
N PRO A 282 8.64 -2.51 22.85
CA PRO A 282 8.77 -1.08 23.09
C PRO A 282 7.74 -0.25 22.31
N SER A 283 7.10 -0.84 21.30
CA SER A 283 6.00 -0.25 20.53
C SER A 283 4.60 -0.68 21.00
N ALA A 284 4.46 -1.63 21.93
CA ALA A 284 3.15 -2.03 22.45
C ALA A 284 2.43 -0.88 23.16
N ASP A 285 3.13 -0.03 23.90
CA ASP A 285 2.54 1.15 24.54
C ASP A 285 2.07 2.19 23.51
N LEU A 286 2.77 2.31 22.38
CA LEU A 286 2.39 3.16 21.26
C LEU A 286 1.16 2.60 20.52
N LYS A 287 1.07 1.28 20.33
CA LYS A 287 -0.05 0.58 19.68
C LYS A 287 -1.33 0.60 20.52
N THR A 288 -1.18 0.38 21.82
CA THR A 288 -2.30 0.35 22.78
C THR A 288 -2.97 1.73 22.89
N ASN A 289 -2.19 2.81 22.75
CA ASN A 289 -2.69 4.18 22.80
C ASN A 289 -2.89 4.83 21.42
N TRP A 290 -2.55 4.15 20.32
CA TRP A 290 -2.63 4.71 18.96
C TRP A 290 -4.05 5.17 18.64
N TRP A 291 -5.05 4.32 18.89
CA TRP A 291 -6.46 4.63 18.63
C TRP A 291 -6.93 5.85 19.43
N SER A 292 -6.57 5.92 20.71
CA SER A 292 -6.94 7.02 21.60
C SER A 292 -6.40 8.37 21.11
N ASN A 293 -5.20 8.36 20.53
CA ASN A 293 -4.50 9.55 20.01
C ASN A 293 -5.00 10.01 18.63
N LEU A 294 -5.85 9.23 17.95
CA LEU A 294 -6.46 9.66 16.69
C LEU A 294 -7.49 10.77 16.91
N SER A 295 -7.51 11.73 15.98
CA SER A 295 -8.62 12.68 15.89
C SER A 295 -9.96 11.96 15.63
N ASP A 296 -11.07 12.60 15.98
CA ASP A 296 -12.40 12.03 15.74
C ASP A 296 -12.66 11.78 14.25
N ALA A 297 -12.13 12.63 13.36
CA ALA A 297 -12.20 12.43 11.91
C ALA A 297 -11.55 11.11 11.48
N TRP A 298 -10.38 10.79 12.02
CA TRP A 298 -9.68 9.53 11.76
C TRP A 298 -10.42 8.32 12.37
N LYS A 299 -10.91 8.43 13.61
CA LYS A 299 -11.72 7.37 14.24
C LYS A 299 -12.97 7.08 13.42
N GLN A 300 -13.67 8.12 12.97
CA GLN A 300 -14.85 7.98 12.12
C GLN A 300 -14.50 7.39 10.75
N ALA A 301 -13.41 7.84 10.13
CA ALA A 301 -12.95 7.29 8.86
C ALA A 301 -12.66 5.79 8.95
N PHE A 302 -11.98 5.32 10.00
CA PHE A 302 -11.76 3.89 10.20
C PHE A 302 -13.05 3.13 10.50
N ARG A 303 -13.96 3.64 11.34
CA ARG A 303 -15.26 3.00 11.59
C ARG A 303 -16.08 2.84 10.30
N ASN A 304 -16.02 3.81 9.39
CA ASN A 304 -16.71 3.76 8.11
C ASN A 304 -16.21 2.67 7.15
N GLN A 305 -15.06 2.04 7.43
CA GLN A 305 -14.53 0.94 6.61
C GLN A 305 -15.18 -0.41 6.96
N PHE A 306 -15.89 -0.52 8.09
CA PHE A 306 -16.45 -1.77 8.60
C PHE A 306 -17.98 -1.74 8.64
N GLU A 307 -18.61 -2.91 8.53
CA GLU A 307 -20.08 -3.02 8.52
C GLU A 307 -20.71 -2.57 9.86
N ASN A 308 -20.10 -2.97 10.97
CA ASN A 308 -20.54 -2.58 12.31
C ASN A 308 -19.90 -1.25 12.72
N LYS A 309 -20.62 -0.15 12.46
CA LYS A 309 -20.15 1.21 12.75
C LYS A 309 -20.13 1.57 14.23
N ASP A 310 -20.85 0.82 15.06
CA ASP A 310 -20.97 1.06 16.51
C ASP A 310 -19.84 0.42 17.31
N LYS A 311 -19.13 -0.56 16.72
CA LYS A 311 -17.96 -1.20 17.33
C LYS A 311 -16.68 -0.50 16.89
N GLU A 312 -15.85 -0.11 17.85
CA GLU A 312 -14.53 0.42 17.54
C GLU A 312 -13.63 -0.68 16.96
N PRO A 313 -13.04 -0.46 15.77
CA PRO A 313 -12.10 -1.41 15.19
C PRO A 313 -10.79 -1.39 15.99
N THR A 314 -10.20 -2.57 16.20
CA THR A 314 -8.88 -2.66 16.85
C THR A 314 -7.78 -2.34 15.83
N PHE A 315 -6.58 -2.00 16.32
CA PHE A 315 -5.40 -1.81 15.47
C PHE A 315 -5.15 -3.01 14.55
N GLU A 316 -5.29 -4.23 15.10
CA GLU A 316 -5.17 -5.49 14.37
C GLU A 316 -6.20 -5.64 13.24
N THR A 317 -7.45 -5.28 13.51
CA THR A 317 -8.50 -5.28 12.49
C THR A 317 -8.25 -4.23 11.40
N ILE A 318 -7.64 -3.09 11.74
CA ILE A 318 -7.31 -2.05 10.74
C ILE A 318 -6.16 -2.49 9.82
N LEU A 319 -5.20 -3.28 10.34
CA LEU A 319 -4.08 -3.79 9.53
C LEU A 319 -4.51 -4.72 8.40
N THR A 320 -5.70 -5.33 8.49
CA THR A 320 -6.24 -6.21 7.44
C THR A 320 -6.91 -5.44 6.29
N LEU A 321 -7.07 -4.12 6.39
CA LEU A 321 -7.69 -3.31 5.34
C LEU A 321 -6.85 -3.34 4.06
N GLU A 322 -7.44 -3.85 2.97
CA GLU A 322 -6.90 -3.71 1.62
C GLU A 322 -7.22 -2.35 0.99
N ARG A 323 -8.35 -1.76 1.39
CA ARG A 323 -8.87 -0.52 0.82
C ARG A 323 -9.23 0.45 1.93
N LEU A 324 -8.73 1.67 1.83
CA LEU A 324 -9.04 2.76 2.75
C LEU A 324 -9.66 3.93 1.99
N ASN A 325 -10.94 4.18 2.23
CA ASN A 325 -11.65 5.30 1.62
C ASN A 325 -11.78 6.48 2.61
N LEU A 326 -11.07 7.57 2.31
CA LEU A 326 -11.10 8.83 3.07
C LEU A 326 -11.76 9.97 2.26
N ASN A 327 -12.46 9.65 1.17
CA ASN A 327 -13.11 10.66 0.33
C ASN A 327 -14.04 11.57 1.14
N ASP A 328 -14.05 12.85 0.78
CA ASP A 328 -14.91 13.89 1.36
C ASP A 328 -14.76 14.06 2.89
N SER A 329 -13.70 13.49 3.48
CA SER A 329 -13.41 13.62 4.90
C SER A 329 -12.69 14.95 5.21
N THR A 330 -12.73 15.35 6.48
CA THR A 330 -12.02 16.54 6.97
C THR A 330 -10.53 16.27 7.24
N ILE A 331 -10.02 15.08 6.88
CA ILE A 331 -8.64 14.69 7.09
C ILE A 331 -7.72 15.54 6.20
N SER A 332 -6.66 16.07 6.81
CA SER A 332 -5.63 16.87 6.12
C SER A 332 -4.21 16.35 6.33
N ASP A 333 -3.98 15.51 7.34
CA ASP A 333 -2.68 14.91 7.66
C ASP A 333 -2.80 13.37 7.67
N LEU A 334 -1.93 12.73 6.88
CA LEU A 334 -1.84 11.27 6.74
C LEU A 334 -0.87 10.60 7.73
N LYS A 335 -0.20 11.38 8.59
CA LYS A 335 0.75 10.86 9.58
C LYS A 335 0.24 9.66 10.41
N PRO A 336 -1.06 9.58 10.81
CA PRO A 336 -1.56 8.40 11.52
C PRO A 336 -1.37 7.06 10.80
N LEU A 337 -1.23 7.07 9.47
CA LEU A 337 -0.95 5.87 8.69
C LEU A 337 0.48 5.32 8.89
N GLU A 338 1.42 6.13 9.40
CA GLU A 338 2.81 5.72 9.62
C GLU A 338 2.90 4.46 10.50
N ALA A 339 2.12 4.41 11.58
CA ALA A 339 2.07 3.26 12.48
C ALA A 339 1.55 1.99 11.79
N LEU A 340 0.55 2.12 10.92
CA LEU A 340 -0.02 0.99 10.17
C LEU A 340 0.96 0.51 9.08
N LEU A 341 1.56 1.44 8.33
CA LEU A 341 2.46 1.14 7.23
C LEU A 341 3.83 0.61 7.69
N ALA A 342 4.20 0.81 8.96
CA ALA A 342 5.39 0.23 9.57
C ALA A 342 5.24 -1.28 9.84
N GLU A 343 4.01 -1.80 9.95
CA GLU A 343 3.75 -3.18 10.35
C GLU A 343 3.88 -4.16 9.19
N LYS A 344 4.68 -5.22 9.34
CA LYS A 344 4.91 -6.19 8.24
C LYS A 344 3.62 -6.78 7.66
N LYS A 345 2.60 -6.97 8.49
CA LYS A 345 1.31 -7.57 8.15
C LYS A 345 0.28 -6.62 7.51
N PHE A 346 0.59 -5.33 7.33
CA PHE A 346 -0.37 -4.40 6.71
C PHE A 346 -0.76 -4.88 5.30
N LYS A 347 -2.05 -4.82 4.96
CA LYS A 347 -2.59 -5.26 3.66
C LYS A 347 -3.02 -4.12 2.71
N LEU A 348 -2.83 -2.86 3.11
CA LEU A 348 -3.33 -1.70 2.35
C LEU A 348 -2.76 -1.62 0.94
N GLU A 349 -3.68 -1.64 -0.03
CA GLU A 349 -3.45 -1.74 -1.46
C GLU A 349 -4.02 -0.54 -2.23
N ILE A 350 -5.17 -0.04 -1.77
CA ILE A 350 -5.90 1.07 -2.38
C ILE A 350 -6.17 2.15 -1.33
N ILE A 351 -5.83 3.40 -1.64
CA ILE A 351 -6.24 4.56 -0.84
C ILE A 351 -6.98 5.57 -1.71
N ARG A 352 -8.10 6.08 -1.18
CA ARG A 352 -8.88 7.15 -1.83
C ARG A 352 -8.94 8.36 -0.92
N LEU A 353 -8.52 9.50 -1.44
CA LEU A 353 -8.35 10.78 -0.75
C LEU A 353 -9.15 11.91 -1.43
N ALA A 354 -10.10 11.56 -2.29
CA ALA A 354 -10.77 12.53 -3.15
C ALA A 354 -11.49 13.60 -2.32
N ASN A 355 -11.38 14.86 -2.74
CA ASN A 355 -11.98 16.03 -2.11
C ASN A 355 -11.59 16.22 -0.63
N THR A 356 -10.38 15.81 -0.24
CA THR A 356 -9.80 16.10 1.09
C THR A 356 -8.86 17.31 1.03
N SER A 357 -8.48 17.82 2.20
CA SER A 357 -7.49 18.91 2.32
C SER A 357 -6.04 18.41 2.45
N VAL A 358 -5.79 17.14 2.12
CA VAL A 358 -4.46 16.53 2.18
C VAL A 358 -3.54 17.17 1.15
N SER A 359 -2.38 17.67 1.57
CA SER A 359 -1.36 18.25 0.69
C SER A 359 -0.05 17.47 0.66
N ASP A 360 0.28 16.78 1.76
CA ASP A 360 1.46 15.93 1.90
C ASP A 360 1.05 14.45 1.94
N ILE A 361 1.60 13.68 1.00
CA ILE A 361 1.38 12.24 0.87
C ILE A 361 2.68 11.43 1.04
N ALA A 362 3.75 12.03 1.56
CA ALA A 362 5.06 11.40 1.70
C ALA A 362 5.02 10.09 2.50
N VAL A 363 4.13 10.00 3.50
CA VAL A 363 3.93 8.79 4.33
C VAL A 363 3.57 7.56 3.49
N LEU A 364 2.91 7.73 2.33
CA LEU A 364 2.51 6.62 1.46
C LEU A 364 3.71 5.89 0.83
N ALA A 365 4.90 6.52 0.80
CA ALA A 365 6.13 5.86 0.35
C ALA A 365 6.50 4.65 1.21
N MET A 366 6.06 4.59 2.47
CA MET A 366 6.28 3.45 3.38
C MET A 366 5.58 2.18 2.90
N ALA A 367 4.49 2.32 2.14
CA ALA A 367 3.73 1.18 1.62
C ALA A 367 4.48 0.39 0.53
N LYS A 368 5.55 0.97 -0.05
CA LYS A 368 6.41 0.35 -1.08
C LYS A 368 5.56 -0.28 -2.20
N LYS A 369 5.78 -1.57 -2.47
CA LYS A 369 5.13 -2.32 -3.57
C LYS A 369 3.71 -2.81 -3.23
N LYS A 370 3.27 -2.69 -1.98
CA LYS A 370 1.93 -3.16 -1.57
C LYS A 370 0.83 -2.21 -2.04
N LEU A 371 1.10 -0.90 -2.01
CA LEU A 371 0.16 0.10 -2.54
C LEU A 371 0.19 0.08 -4.07
N PHE A 372 -0.96 -0.15 -4.69
CA PHE A 372 -1.06 -0.27 -6.15
C PHE A 372 -1.98 0.79 -6.79
N SER A 373 -2.95 1.34 -6.04
CA SER A 373 -3.91 2.35 -6.53
C SER A 373 -4.09 3.52 -5.57
N VAL A 374 -4.03 4.75 -6.09
CA VAL A 374 -4.22 5.98 -5.31
C VAL A 374 -5.15 6.94 -6.05
N ASP A 375 -6.16 7.46 -5.36
CA ASP A 375 -7.00 8.56 -5.82
C ASP A 375 -6.75 9.80 -4.94
N ILE A 376 -6.25 10.87 -5.54
CA ILE A 376 -5.99 12.17 -4.90
C ILE A 376 -6.87 13.29 -5.48
N SER A 377 -7.96 12.94 -6.15
CA SER A 377 -8.74 13.90 -6.93
C SER A 377 -9.24 15.09 -6.08
N GLY A 378 -9.11 16.32 -6.58
CA GLY A 378 -9.57 17.52 -5.87
C GLY A 378 -8.77 17.88 -4.62
N THR A 379 -7.59 17.28 -4.40
CA THR A 379 -6.68 17.65 -3.31
C THR A 379 -5.65 18.71 -3.74
N PRO A 380 -5.07 19.47 -2.79
CA PRO A 380 -3.98 20.41 -3.04
C PRO A 380 -2.58 19.75 -3.17
N VAL A 381 -2.50 18.44 -3.40
CA VAL A 381 -1.22 17.71 -3.54
C VAL A 381 -0.41 18.24 -4.72
N LYS A 382 0.85 18.61 -4.46
CA LYS A 382 1.80 19.10 -5.48
C LYS A 382 2.76 18.03 -5.95
N ASP A 383 3.25 17.22 -5.02
CA ASP A 383 4.32 16.24 -5.27
C ASP A 383 3.79 14.82 -5.09
N VAL A 384 3.84 14.01 -6.16
CA VAL A 384 3.45 12.60 -6.14
C VAL A 384 4.62 11.64 -6.18
N SER A 385 5.86 12.11 -5.99
CA SER A 385 7.09 11.30 -6.05
C SER A 385 7.09 10.13 -5.05
N ALA A 386 6.33 10.24 -3.96
CA ALA A 386 6.13 9.17 -2.97
C ALA A 386 5.48 7.91 -3.57
N LEU A 387 4.78 8.04 -4.71
CA LEU A 387 3.96 6.99 -5.32
C LEU A 387 4.67 6.18 -6.42
N LYS A 388 6.02 6.20 -6.48
CA LYS A 388 6.81 5.63 -7.59
C LYS A 388 6.55 4.15 -7.95
N GLU A 389 5.97 3.38 -7.04
CA GLU A 389 5.72 1.95 -7.21
C GLU A 389 4.30 1.60 -7.70
N ILE A 390 3.36 2.57 -7.70
CA ILE A 390 1.94 2.29 -7.97
C ILE A 390 1.65 2.07 -9.46
N ASN A 391 0.51 1.44 -9.76
CA ASN A 391 0.06 1.16 -11.13
C ASN A 391 -1.12 2.04 -11.57
N PHE A 392 -1.92 2.56 -10.63
CA PHE A 392 -3.12 3.33 -10.95
C PHE A 392 -3.13 4.64 -10.15
N LEU A 393 -3.12 5.78 -10.85
CA LEU A 393 -3.25 7.10 -10.25
C LEU A 393 -4.44 7.84 -10.83
N ILE A 394 -5.33 8.31 -9.95
CA ILE A 394 -6.39 9.26 -10.28
C ILE A 394 -6.06 10.58 -9.58
N ALA A 395 -5.72 11.61 -10.35
CA ALA A 395 -5.35 12.94 -9.85
C ALA A 395 -6.19 14.02 -10.54
N ASN A 396 -7.49 13.78 -10.63
CA ASN A 396 -8.42 14.69 -11.30
C ASN A 396 -8.61 15.96 -10.48
N ARG A 397 -8.79 17.13 -11.12
CA ARG A 397 -8.98 18.42 -10.45
C ARG A 397 -7.84 18.82 -9.48
N CYS A 398 -6.65 18.22 -9.60
CA CYS A 398 -5.46 18.62 -8.84
C CYS A 398 -4.80 19.83 -9.49
N THR A 399 -5.29 21.03 -9.20
CA THR A 399 -4.89 22.26 -9.92
C THR A 399 -3.48 22.78 -9.57
N GLU A 400 -2.83 22.22 -8.54
CA GLU A 400 -1.47 22.58 -8.10
C GLU A 400 -0.44 21.46 -8.33
N LEU A 401 -0.83 20.37 -9.00
CA LEU A 401 0.02 19.21 -9.25
C LEU A 401 1.24 19.58 -10.12
N ASP A 402 2.43 19.23 -9.65
CA ASP A 402 3.67 19.35 -10.42
C ASP A 402 3.88 18.10 -11.28
N PHE A 403 3.65 18.24 -12.59
CA PHE A 403 3.80 17.14 -13.56
C PHE A 403 5.23 16.59 -13.66
N SER A 404 6.25 17.33 -13.24
CA SER A 404 7.63 16.82 -13.16
C SER A 404 7.78 15.70 -12.12
N THR A 405 6.91 15.68 -11.11
CA THR A 405 6.86 14.61 -10.09
C THR A 405 6.10 13.40 -10.61
N VAL A 406 5.06 13.61 -11.42
CA VAL A 406 4.34 12.54 -12.13
C VAL A 406 5.28 11.78 -13.05
N ALA A 407 6.23 12.46 -13.72
CA ALA A 407 7.24 11.86 -14.59
C ALA A 407 8.09 10.75 -13.93
N LYS A 408 8.13 10.71 -12.60
CA LYS A 408 8.86 9.70 -11.82
C LYS A 408 8.08 8.38 -11.67
N LEU A 409 6.77 8.37 -11.97
CA LEU A 409 5.85 7.26 -11.76
C LEU A 409 5.84 6.26 -12.94
N LYS A 410 7.02 5.76 -13.31
CA LYS A 410 7.25 4.98 -14.55
C LYS A 410 6.52 3.62 -14.60
N LYS A 411 5.92 3.17 -13.50
CA LYS A 411 5.16 1.90 -13.37
C LYS A 411 3.65 2.05 -13.59
N LEU A 412 3.18 3.27 -13.85
CA LEU A 412 1.76 3.52 -14.09
C LEU A 412 1.27 2.78 -15.33
N ARG A 413 0.16 2.06 -15.15
CA ARG A 413 -0.67 1.46 -16.20
C ARG A 413 -1.87 2.34 -16.52
N GLN A 414 -2.44 3.00 -15.51
CA GLN A 414 -3.53 3.95 -15.71
C GLN A 414 -3.24 5.26 -14.99
N LEU A 415 -3.44 6.36 -15.72
CA LEU A 415 -3.26 7.71 -15.22
C LEU A 415 -4.45 8.57 -15.63
N SER A 416 -5.09 9.20 -14.66
CA SER A 416 -6.13 10.20 -14.88
C SER A 416 -5.68 11.55 -14.35
N LEU A 417 -5.60 12.55 -15.25
CA LEU A 417 -5.24 13.94 -14.99
C LEU A 417 -6.37 14.88 -15.44
N GLN A 418 -7.61 14.41 -15.33
CA GLN A 418 -8.79 15.14 -15.78
C GLN A 418 -8.90 16.50 -15.06
N ASP A 419 -9.29 17.55 -15.77
CA ASP A 419 -9.51 18.89 -15.21
C ASP A 419 -8.28 19.46 -14.45
N THR A 420 -7.08 19.15 -14.94
CA THR A 420 -5.81 19.69 -14.41
C THR A 420 -5.24 20.79 -15.31
N LYS A 421 -4.18 21.47 -14.87
CA LYS A 421 -3.48 22.50 -15.65
C LYS A 421 -2.46 21.94 -16.66
N LEU A 422 -2.60 20.66 -17.03
CA LEU A 422 -1.71 19.97 -17.95
C LEU A 422 -1.72 20.64 -19.33
N ASN A 423 -0.58 21.14 -19.78
CA ASN A 423 -0.46 21.84 -21.07
C ASN A 423 0.57 21.20 -22.01
N ASP A 424 1.20 20.10 -21.60
CA ASP A 424 2.17 19.34 -22.37
C ASP A 424 2.16 17.85 -21.95
N LEU A 425 2.51 16.95 -22.87
CA LEU A 425 2.60 15.50 -22.70
C LEU A 425 4.02 14.95 -22.92
N GLU A 426 5.05 15.79 -23.03
CA GLU A 426 6.42 15.31 -23.28
C GLU A 426 6.93 14.41 -22.16
N PHE A 427 6.60 14.67 -20.88
CA PHE A 427 7.06 13.85 -19.76
C PHE A 427 6.58 12.39 -19.79
N LEU A 428 5.55 12.07 -20.58
CA LEU A 428 5.01 10.71 -20.70
C LEU A 428 5.83 9.81 -21.65
N HIS A 429 6.88 10.30 -22.31
CA HIS A 429 7.70 9.51 -23.24
C HIS A 429 8.32 8.25 -22.60
N ASP A 430 8.61 8.31 -21.29
CA ASP A 430 9.23 7.22 -20.53
C ASP A 430 8.23 6.21 -19.93
N PHE A 431 6.92 6.42 -20.12
CA PHE A 431 5.87 5.61 -19.48
C PHE A 431 5.58 4.35 -20.29
N THR A 432 6.52 3.40 -20.25
CA THR A 432 6.47 2.21 -21.09
C THR A 432 5.35 1.25 -20.76
N GLU A 433 4.82 1.29 -19.53
CA GLU A 433 3.75 0.42 -19.04
C GLU A 433 2.35 1.06 -19.14
N LEU A 434 2.24 2.32 -19.57
CA LEU A 434 0.96 3.02 -19.60
C LEU A 434 0.03 2.43 -20.66
N GLU A 435 -1.15 2.03 -20.20
CA GLU A 435 -2.21 1.38 -20.97
C GLU A 435 -3.42 2.31 -21.14
N GLN A 436 -3.71 3.15 -20.13
CA GLN A 436 -4.84 4.09 -20.16
C GLN A 436 -4.42 5.48 -19.67
N LEU A 437 -4.81 6.51 -20.40
CA LEU A 437 -4.58 7.91 -20.06
C LEU A 437 -5.86 8.72 -20.23
N ASN A 438 -6.32 9.37 -19.17
CA ASN A 438 -7.40 10.36 -19.23
C ASN A 438 -6.81 11.76 -18.99
N ILE A 439 -6.96 12.63 -19.99
CA ILE A 439 -6.48 14.02 -20.00
C ILE A 439 -7.61 14.99 -20.36
N ASN A 440 -8.85 14.59 -20.14
CA ASN A 440 -10.01 15.42 -20.43
C ASN A 440 -10.02 16.70 -19.59
N GLY A 441 -10.59 17.78 -20.14
CA GLY A 441 -10.65 19.08 -19.46
C GLY A 441 -9.30 19.75 -19.23
N THR A 442 -8.23 19.31 -19.91
CA THR A 442 -6.91 19.95 -19.84
C THR A 442 -6.72 21.00 -20.95
N PRO A 443 -5.86 22.01 -20.76
CA PRO A 443 -5.51 23.00 -21.80
C PRO A 443 -4.80 22.49 -23.06
N LEU A 444 -4.65 21.18 -23.25
CA LEU A 444 -3.97 20.58 -24.40
C LEU A 444 -4.72 20.84 -25.71
N THR A 445 -3.96 21.19 -26.76
CA THR A 445 -4.51 21.33 -28.12
C THR A 445 -4.61 19.98 -28.82
N ASP A 446 -5.52 19.86 -29.80
CA ASP A 446 -5.68 18.65 -30.61
C ASP A 446 -4.38 18.27 -31.35
N GLU A 447 -3.59 19.27 -31.75
CA GLU A 447 -2.28 19.07 -32.38
C GLU A 447 -1.28 18.40 -31.43
N GLN A 448 -1.22 18.86 -30.17
CA GLN A 448 -0.34 18.25 -29.15
C GLN A 448 -0.76 16.81 -28.85
N ILE A 449 -2.05 16.55 -28.75
CA ILE A 449 -2.60 15.21 -28.52
C ILE A 449 -2.25 14.28 -29.69
N LEU A 450 -2.45 14.72 -30.93
CA LEU A 450 -2.14 13.93 -32.11
C LEU A 450 -0.64 13.63 -32.23
N LYS A 451 0.22 14.64 -32.00
CA LYS A 451 1.68 14.46 -31.98
C LYS A 451 2.11 13.44 -30.93
N PHE A 452 1.52 13.52 -29.73
CA PHE A 452 1.76 12.55 -28.66
C PHE A 452 1.35 11.14 -29.08
N GLN A 453 0.14 10.96 -29.62
CA GLN A 453 -0.36 9.65 -30.05
C GLN A 453 0.55 9.01 -31.09
N ILE A 454 0.95 9.76 -32.13
CA ILE A 454 1.84 9.26 -33.19
C ILE A 454 3.20 8.83 -32.62
N ARG A 455 3.80 9.69 -31.79
CA ARG A 455 5.09 9.40 -31.13
C ARG A 455 5.01 8.18 -30.23
N PHE A 456 4.02 8.14 -29.34
CA PHE A 456 3.84 7.08 -28.35
C PHE A 456 3.61 5.72 -29.03
N GLN A 457 2.81 5.68 -30.10
CA GLN A 457 2.63 4.47 -30.90
C GLN A 457 3.94 4.02 -31.56
N LYS A 458 4.71 4.94 -32.13
CA LYS A 458 6.02 4.62 -32.73
C LYS A 458 7.00 4.03 -31.70
N ASP A 459 7.16 4.69 -30.56
CA ASP A 459 8.09 4.26 -29.51
C ASP A 459 7.70 2.88 -28.94
N ARG A 460 6.39 2.59 -28.82
CA ARG A 460 5.92 1.25 -28.43
C ARG A 460 6.12 0.20 -29.52
N LEU A 461 5.88 0.52 -30.79
CA LEU A 461 6.14 -0.40 -31.91
C LEU A 461 7.63 -0.80 -31.97
N GLU A 462 8.54 0.13 -31.71
CA GLU A 462 9.98 -0.15 -31.63
C GLU A 462 10.32 -1.06 -30.44
N LYS A 463 9.75 -0.81 -29.26
CA LYS A 463 9.96 -1.66 -28.08
C LYS A 463 9.32 -3.04 -28.20
N ASN A 464 8.11 -3.16 -28.78
CA ASN A 464 7.41 -4.44 -28.94
C ASN A 464 8.14 -5.42 -29.88
N LYS A 465 9.07 -4.96 -30.73
CA LYS A 465 9.97 -5.86 -31.50
C LYS A 465 10.84 -6.74 -30.60
N THR A 466 11.02 -6.38 -29.33
CA THR A 466 11.86 -7.09 -28.35
C THR A 466 11.07 -7.94 -27.35
N VAL A 467 9.73 -7.95 -27.40
CA VAL A 467 8.88 -8.60 -26.38
C VAL A 467 7.94 -9.63 -27.04
N SER A 468 7.87 -10.84 -26.48
CA SER A 468 7.13 -12.01 -27.02
C SER A 468 5.61 -11.85 -27.09
N TYR A 469 5.03 -10.87 -26.40
CA TYR A 469 3.58 -10.67 -26.31
C TYR A 469 3.27 -9.23 -26.70
N GLY A 470 2.45 -9.07 -27.75
CA GLY A 470 2.01 -7.76 -28.20
C GLY A 470 1.20 -7.06 -27.11
N ARG A 471 1.53 -5.79 -26.83
CA ARG A 471 0.74 -4.94 -25.92
C ARG A 471 -0.28 -4.14 -26.70
N ASP A 472 -1.48 -4.01 -26.14
CA ASP A 472 -2.55 -3.18 -26.71
C ASP A 472 -2.12 -1.70 -26.89
N PRO A 473 -2.72 -0.99 -27.86
CA PRO A 473 -2.48 0.43 -28.04
C PRO A 473 -2.91 1.22 -26.79
N LEU A 474 -2.22 2.33 -26.51
CA LEU A 474 -2.62 3.25 -25.44
C LEU A 474 -4.06 3.68 -25.64
N LYS A 475 -4.93 3.38 -24.68
CA LYS A 475 -6.28 3.89 -24.63
C LYS A 475 -6.23 5.32 -24.12
N LEU A 476 -6.37 6.26 -25.03
CA LEU A 476 -6.51 7.67 -24.67
C LEU A 476 -8.00 7.96 -24.48
N ASP A 477 -8.41 8.09 -23.22
CA ASP A 477 -9.75 8.54 -22.86
C ASP A 477 -9.77 10.07 -23.01
N ILE A 478 -9.91 10.48 -24.26
CA ILE A 478 -10.32 11.82 -24.68
C ILE A 478 -11.79 11.74 -25.13
N HIS A 479 -12.52 12.85 -25.16
CA HIS A 479 -13.72 12.98 -26.00
C HIS A 479 -13.30 13.43 -27.41
N PRO A 480 -12.85 12.52 -28.30
CA PRO A 480 -12.31 12.89 -29.61
C PRO A 480 -13.34 13.59 -30.52
N GLU A 481 -14.63 13.42 -30.22
CA GLU A 481 -15.74 14.04 -30.95
C GLU A 481 -16.01 15.49 -30.53
N ILE A 482 -15.60 15.90 -29.32
CA ILE A 482 -15.88 17.23 -28.78
C ILE A 482 -14.66 18.13 -28.97
N LYS A 483 -14.74 19.07 -29.90
CA LYS A 483 -13.58 19.91 -30.26
C LYS A 483 -13.35 21.06 -29.29
N ASP A 484 -14.42 21.58 -28.68
CA ASP A 484 -14.31 22.71 -27.77
C ASP A 484 -13.78 22.27 -26.39
N PRO A 485 -12.69 22.87 -25.86
CA PRO A 485 -12.11 22.49 -24.56
C PRO A 485 -13.05 22.67 -23.36
N LEU A 486 -13.94 23.66 -23.38
CA LEU A 486 -14.92 23.89 -22.31
C LEU A 486 -16.02 22.83 -22.37
N LEU A 487 -16.48 22.46 -23.57
CA LEU A 487 -17.41 21.35 -23.77
C LEU A 487 -16.79 20.00 -23.40
N ARG A 488 -15.51 19.77 -23.68
CA ARG A 488 -14.77 18.59 -23.22
C ARG A 488 -14.79 18.49 -21.70
N ALA A 489 -14.43 19.58 -21.00
CA ALA A 489 -14.46 19.62 -19.53
C ALA A 489 -15.87 19.37 -18.95
N LEU A 490 -16.93 19.82 -19.65
CA LEU A 490 -18.31 19.58 -19.23
C LEU A 490 -18.78 18.13 -19.42
N ALA A 491 -18.34 17.47 -20.48
CA ALA A 491 -18.75 16.11 -20.82
C ALA A 491 -18.35 15.07 -19.75
N ASP A 492 -17.23 15.29 -19.06
CA ASP A 492 -16.63 14.35 -18.11
C ASP A 492 -17.00 14.59 -16.64
N ASN A 493 -17.80 15.61 -16.33
CA ASN A 493 -18.18 15.87 -14.94
C ASN A 493 -19.11 14.75 -14.44
N ARG A 494 -18.65 13.90 -13.51
CA ARG A 494 -19.47 12.83 -12.90
C ARG A 494 -20.48 13.35 -11.87
N ASP A 495 -20.26 14.55 -11.33
CA ASP A 495 -21.16 15.27 -10.40
C ASP A 495 -21.94 16.38 -11.13
N TYR A 496 -22.27 16.10 -12.39
CA TYR A 496 -22.82 17.07 -13.33
C TYR A 496 -24.10 17.72 -12.80
N LYS A 497 -24.04 19.04 -12.60
CA LYS A 497 -25.22 19.90 -12.47
C LYS A 497 -25.62 20.38 -13.86
N PRO A 498 -26.79 19.96 -14.37
CA PRO A 498 -27.28 20.32 -15.71
C PRO A 498 -27.27 21.81 -16.02
N GLU A 499 -27.46 22.63 -15.00
CA GLU A 499 -27.53 24.08 -15.08
C GLU A 499 -26.22 24.68 -15.60
N LEU A 500 -25.07 24.07 -15.29
CA LEU A 500 -23.74 24.58 -15.64
C LEU A 500 -23.41 24.40 -17.13
N ALA A 501 -23.84 23.30 -17.74
CA ALA A 501 -23.67 23.11 -19.18
C ALA A 501 -24.58 24.02 -19.98
N LEU A 502 -25.79 24.28 -19.47
CA LEU A 502 -26.70 25.25 -20.06
C LEU A 502 -26.09 26.65 -19.98
N GLU A 503 -25.58 27.06 -18.81
CA GLU A 503 -24.89 28.34 -18.64
C GLU A 503 -23.66 28.47 -19.55
N THR A 504 -22.86 27.40 -19.68
CA THR A 504 -21.68 27.40 -20.54
C THR A 504 -22.06 27.43 -22.01
N GLY A 505 -23.10 26.70 -22.41
CA GLY A 505 -23.69 26.78 -23.75
C GLY A 505 -24.12 28.21 -24.09
N GLU A 506 -24.81 28.89 -23.17
CA GLU A 506 -25.18 30.31 -23.34
C GLU A 506 -23.95 31.22 -23.47
N LYS A 507 -22.90 31.01 -22.66
CA LYS A 507 -21.65 31.79 -22.75
C LYS A 507 -20.93 31.57 -24.08
N LEU A 508 -20.87 30.33 -24.57
CA LEU A 508 -20.30 30.00 -25.87
C LEU A 508 -21.11 30.62 -27.01
N LEU A 509 -22.44 30.64 -26.90
CA LEU A 509 -23.33 31.32 -27.85
C LEU A 509 -23.22 32.85 -27.81
N ALA A 510 -22.86 33.43 -26.67
CA ALA A 510 -22.57 34.86 -26.57
C ALA A 510 -21.31 35.25 -27.37
N GLN A 511 -20.34 34.33 -27.51
CA GLN A 511 -19.10 34.53 -28.28
C GLN A 511 -19.24 34.20 -29.78
N ARG A 512 -20.46 33.92 -30.26
CA ARG A 512 -20.71 33.43 -31.63
C ARG A 512 -20.21 34.34 -32.76
N ALA A 513 -20.13 35.65 -32.54
CA ALA A 513 -19.64 36.60 -33.54
C ALA A 513 -18.14 36.43 -33.84
N GLU A 514 -17.40 35.84 -32.91
CA GLU A 514 -15.94 35.67 -32.96
C GLU A 514 -15.53 34.23 -33.31
N ARG A 515 -16.50 33.31 -33.42
CA ARG A 515 -16.29 31.85 -33.47
C ARG A 515 -16.85 31.27 -34.78
N LYS A 516 -15.98 30.65 -35.59
CA LYS A 516 -16.37 30.02 -36.88
C LYS A 516 -16.99 28.62 -36.73
N ASP A 517 -16.94 28.05 -35.53
CA ASP A 517 -17.26 26.67 -35.21
C ASP A 517 -18.58 26.51 -34.42
N ILE A 518 -19.41 27.56 -34.35
CA ILE A 518 -20.62 27.60 -33.51
C ILE A 518 -21.62 26.46 -33.77
N LYS A 519 -21.73 26.00 -35.02
CA LYS A 519 -22.60 24.87 -35.37
C LYS A 519 -22.08 23.53 -34.85
N GLN A 520 -20.75 23.37 -34.75
CA GLN A 520 -20.15 22.18 -34.15
C GLN A 520 -20.30 22.20 -32.63
N ILE A 521 -20.06 23.36 -32.00
CA ILE A 521 -20.27 23.58 -30.56
C ILE A 521 -21.70 23.23 -30.14
N LEU A 522 -22.70 23.66 -30.91
CA LEU A 522 -24.10 23.32 -30.66
C LEU A 522 -24.36 21.81 -30.73
N LYS A 523 -23.83 21.12 -31.75
CA LYS A 523 -23.97 19.67 -31.90
C LYS A 523 -23.32 18.91 -30.75
N ASP A 524 -22.11 19.29 -30.38
CA ASP A 524 -21.34 18.68 -29.29
C ASP A 524 -22.09 18.85 -27.96
N LEU A 525 -22.62 20.05 -27.69
CA LEU A 525 -23.37 20.35 -26.47
C LEU A 525 -24.70 19.58 -26.38
N ILE A 526 -25.42 19.43 -27.50
CA ILE A 526 -26.62 18.59 -27.57
C ILE A 526 -26.27 17.13 -27.26
N SER A 527 -25.20 16.61 -27.86
CA SER A 527 -24.71 15.24 -27.61
C SER A 527 -24.32 15.01 -26.14
N ILE A 528 -23.66 15.99 -25.51
CA ILE A 528 -23.33 15.93 -24.07
C ILE A 528 -24.60 15.86 -23.23
N CYS A 529 -25.56 16.74 -23.48
CA CYS A 529 -26.85 16.76 -22.77
C CYS A 529 -27.59 15.42 -22.91
N ASP A 530 -27.65 14.87 -24.12
CA ASP A 530 -28.30 13.58 -24.42
C ASP A 530 -27.67 12.39 -23.68
N GLN A 531 -26.33 12.33 -23.63
CA GLN A 531 -25.61 11.25 -22.94
C GLN A 531 -25.81 11.32 -21.42
N GLN A 532 -25.81 12.52 -20.84
CA GLN A 532 -25.97 12.70 -19.40
C GLN A 532 -27.43 12.59 -18.95
N TRP A 533 -28.40 12.97 -19.80
CA TRP A 533 -29.84 12.85 -19.53
C TRP A 533 -30.26 11.41 -19.16
N ARG A 534 -29.65 10.40 -19.78
CA ARG A 534 -29.93 8.98 -19.47
C ARG A 534 -29.53 8.56 -18.05
N LYS A 535 -28.63 9.29 -17.39
CA LYS A 535 -28.12 8.95 -16.04
C LYS A 535 -28.91 9.57 -14.90
N TYR A 536 -29.63 10.68 -15.14
CA TYR A 536 -30.27 11.49 -14.08
C TYR A 536 -31.81 11.52 -14.14
N LEU A 537 -32.44 10.49 -14.71
CA LEU A 537 -33.90 10.43 -14.84
C LEU A 537 -34.63 10.50 -13.47
N TYR A 538 -33.94 10.14 -12.39
CA TYR A 538 -34.43 10.16 -11.00
C TYR A 538 -33.30 10.57 -10.06
N ILE A 539 -33.52 11.59 -9.23
CA ILE A 539 -32.57 12.02 -8.19
C ILE A 539 -33.24 11.78 -6.83
N LYS A 540 -32.58 11.00 -5.96
CA LYS A 540 -32.96 10.90 -4.55
C LYS A 540 -32.56 12.19 -3.83
N THR A 541 -33.55 12.96 -3.39
CA THR A 541 -33.35 14.07 -2.45
C THR A 541 -33.70 13.61 -1.03
N PRO A 542 -33.34 14.38 0.02
CA PRO A 542 -33.78 14.11 1.39
C PRO A 542 -35.31 14.04 1.53
N GLU A 543 -36.07 14.60 0.59
CA GLU A 543 -37.54 14.55 0.56
C GLU A 543 -38.12 13.41 -0.31
N GLY A 544 -37.27 12.54 -0.88
CA GLY A 544 -37.67 11.40 -1.71
C GLY A 544 -37.09 11.42 -3.13
N GLU A 545 -37.42 10.41 -3.91
CA GLU A 545 -36.96 10.28 -5.30
C GLU A 545 -37.79 11.19 -6.22
N LYS A 546 -37.16 12.28 -6.72
CA LYS A 546 -37.80 13.26 -7.61
C LYS A 546 -37.36 13.02 -9.05
N LYS A 547 -38.35 12.91 -9.94
CA LYS A 547 -38.18 12.97 -11.40
C LYS A 547 -38.11 14.44 -11.82
N TYR A 548 -36.97 14.90 -12.31
CA TYR A 548 -36.79 16.29 -12.76
C TYR A 548 -36.99 16.38 -14.28
N GLU A 549 -38.05 17.05 -14.75
CA GLU A 549 -38.35 17.30 -16.17
C GLU A 549 -37.54 18.48 -16.79
N PHE A 550 -36.55 19.00 -16.05
CA PHE A 550 -35.94 20.33 -16.22
C PHE A 550 -35.14 20.55 -17.53
N PHE A 551 -34.63 19.51 -18.17
CA PHE A 551 -33.74 19.66 -19.34
C PHE A 551 -34.48 20.00 -20.64
N ASN A 552 -35.80 19.79 -20.66
CA ASN A 552 -36.59 19.79 -21.88
C ASN A 552 -36.85 21.20 -22.47
N GLN A 553 -36.35 22.28 -21.85
CA GLN A 553 -36.54 23.67 -22.33
C GLN A 553 -35.26 24.28 -22.89
N LYS A 554 -34.11 24.18 -22.20
CA LYS A 554 -32.85 24.80 -22.67
C LYS A 554 -32.08 23.95 -23.69
N GLU A 555 -32.16 22.61 -23.62
CA GLU A 555 -31.62 21.73 -24.67
C GLU A 555 -32.37 21.95 -26.01
N LYS A 556 -33.70 22.09 -25.94
CA LYS A 556 -34.54 22.42 -27.09
C LYS A 556 -34.19 23.76 -27.72
N ARG A 557 -33.72 24.71 -26.92
CA ARG A 557 -33.22 25.99 -27.43
C ARG A 557 -31.96 25.80 -28.25
N PHE A 558 -31.00 25.01 -27.80
CA PHE A 558 -29.78 24.73 -28.57
C PHE A 558 -30.08 24.01 -29.90
N GLN A 559 -31.00 23.05 -29.87
CA GLN A 559 -31.49 22.39 -31.09
C GLN A 559 -32.24 23.38 -32.02
N TYR A 560 -33.09 24.25 -31.47
CA TYR A 560 -33.77 25.31 -32.24
C TYR A 560 -32.77 26.26 -32.91
N ILE A 561 -31.76 26.75 -32.17
CA ILE A 561 -30.70 27.61 -32.71
C ILE A 561 -29.98 26.88 -33.85
N LEU A 562 -29.63 25.61 -33.65
CA LEU A 562 -28.96 24.79 -34.67
C LEU A 562 -29.79 24.65 -35.95
N ASP A 563 -31.12 24.54 -35.82
CA ASP A 563 -32.04 24.26 -36.94
C ASP A 563 -32.57 25.52 -37.66
N THR A 564 -32.51 26.69 -37.00
CA THR A 564 -33.11 27.95 -37.47
C THR A 564 -32.12 29.12 -37.60
N ASP A 565 -30.92 29.00 -37.05
CA ASP A 565 -29.93 30.09 -36.92
C ASP A 565 -30.48 31.34 -36.17
N ASP A 566 -31.56 31.21 -35.39
CA ASP A 566 -32.14 32.27 -34.54
C ASP A 566 -31.57 32.20 -33.11
N PHE A 567 -30.73 33.18 -32.75
CA PHE A 567 -30.01 33.26 -31.48
C PHE A 567 -30.68 34.16 -30.43
N SER A 568 -31.94 34.55 -30.62
CA SER A 568 -32.65 35.39 -29.64
C SER A 568 -32.79 34.70 -28.27
N ILE A 569 -32.76 35.49 -27.19
CA ILE A 569 -32.98 35.00 -25.82
C ILE A 569 -34.50 34.95 -25.61
N PRO A 570 -35.06 33.89 -24.99
CA PRO A 570 -36.47 33.89 -24.65
C PRO A 570 -36.79 35.06 -23.71
N VAL A 571 -37.75 35.89 -24.10
CA VAL A 571 -38.17 37.06 -23.32
C VAL A 571 -39.64 36.91 -22.93
N SER A 572 -40.10 37.71 -21.98
CA SER A 572 -41.53 37.75 -21.67
C SER A 572 -42.30 38.30 -22.87
N ILE A 573 -43.38 37.65 -23.28
CA ILE A 573 -44.31 38.16 -24.30
C ILE A 573 -44.85 39.53 -23.89
N THR A 574 -44.98 39.78 -22.58
CA THR A 574 -45.53 41.03 -22.03
C THR A 574 -44.58 42.22 -22.14
N SER A 575 -43.30 41.96 -22.47
CA SER A 575 -42.32 43.02 -22.73
C SER A 575 -42.49 43.69 -24.10
N LEU A 576 -43.34 43.14 -24.96
CA LEU A 576 -43.62 43.67 -26.29
C LEU A 576 -44.72 44.73 -26.26
N SER A 577 -44.59 45.75 -27.11
CA SER A 577 -45.64 46.75 -27.31
C SER A 577 -46.89 46.16 -28.00
N ASP A 578 -46.71 45.12 -28.82
CA ASP A 578 -47.81 44.38 -29.46
C ASP A 578 -47.53 42.86 -29.48
N PRO A 579 -47.88 42.15 -28.39
CA PRO A 579 -47.71 40.71 -28.25
C PRO A 579 -48.41 39.89 -29.34
N ILE A 580 -49.60 40.32 -29.78
CA ILE A 580 -50.44 39.54 -30.67
C ILE A 580 -49.92 39.62 -32.11
N SER A 581 -49.51 40.81 -32.56
CA SER A 581 -48.90 40.99 -33.87
C SER A 581 -47.63 40.16 -34.03
N GLU A 582 -46.78 40.12 -33.01
CA GLU A 582 -45.57 39.29 -33.03
C GLU A 582 -45.90 37.80 -33.14
N ILE A 583 -46.87 37.29 -32.37
CA ILE A 583 -47.30 35.88 -32.48
C ILE A 583 -47.81 35.58 -33.90
N ILE A 584 -48.54 36.51 -34.53
CA ILE A 584 -49.02 36.35 -35.91
C ILE A 584 -47.84 36.14 -36.88
N THR A 585 -46.74 36.88 -36.72
CA THR A 585 -45.56 36.73 -37.57
C THR A 585 -44.84 35.38 -37.40
N LEU A 586 -44.96 34.74 -36.24
CA LEU A 586 -44.34 33.45 -35.96
C LEU A 586 -45.12 32.27 -36.54
N ILE A 587 -46.44 32.40 -36.72
CA ILE A 587 -47.30 31.31 -37.22
C ILE A 587 -46.78 30.75 -38.56
N PRO A 588 -46.50 31.55 -39.61
CA PRO A 588 -45.95 31.05 -40.87
C PRO A 588 -44.63 30.27 -40.70
N LEU A 589 -43.70 30.83 -39.94
CA LEU A 589 -42.37 30.23 -39.69
C LEU A 589 -42.48 28.85 -39.02
N ILE A 590 -43.41 28.72 -38.08
CA ILE A 590 -43.69 27.46 -37.38
C ILE A 590 -44.20 26.40 -38.37
N TYR A 591 -45.10 26.78 -39.28
CA TYR A 591 -45.69 25.87 -40.26
C TYR A 591 -44.74 25.47 -41.38
N GLU A 592 -43.94 26.39 -41.90
CA GLU A 592 -42.91 26.10 -42.90
C GLU A 592 -41.87 25.09 -42.37
N ASN A 593 -41.57 25.17 -41.07
CA ASN A 593 -40.60 24.28 -40.40
C ASN A 593 -41.25 23.11 -39.65
N LYS A 594 -42.55 22.83 -39.82
CA LYS A 594 -43.29 21.79 -39.06
C LYS A 594 -42.67 20.40 -39.07
N LYS A 595 -42.01 20.01 -40.18
CA LYS A 595 -41.29 18.72 -40.29
C LYS A 595 -40.11 18.64 -39.32
N LYS A 596 -39.44 19.75 -39.05
CA LYS A 596 -38.35 19.84 -38.08
C LYS A 596 -38.91 19.74 -36.66
N TYR A 597 -39.98 20.48 -36.35
CA TYR A 597 -40.67 20.45 -35.06
C TYR A 597 -41.30 19.09 -34.67
N LYS A 598 -41.45 18.17 -35.63
CA LYS A 598 -41.91 16.79 -35.39
C LYS A 598 -40.92 15.95 -34.57
N ALA A 599 -39.62 16.27 -34.62
CA ALA A 599 -38.59 15.55 -33.87
C ALA A 599 -38.66 15.79 -32.33
N PHE A 600 -39.49 16.73 -31.86
CA PHE A 600 -39.52 17.26 -30.48
C PHE A 600 -40.50 16.53 -29.53
N SER A 601 -40.82 15.28 -29.85
CA SER A 601 -41.32 14.19 -28.97
C SER A 601 -42.60 14.37 -28.13
N THR A 602 -43.54 15.25 -28.48
CA THR A 602 -44.95 15.14 -28.01
C THR A 602 -46.02 15.64 -29.00
N ILE A 603 -45.63 16.14 -30.19
CA ILE A 603 -46.58 16.67 -31.17
C ILE A 603 -46.76 15.62 -32.28
N GLU A 604 -47.86 14.87 -32.20
CA GLU A 604 -48.27 13.94 -33.27
C GLU A 604 -48.64 14.72 -34.54
N ASN A 605 -48.56 14.08 -35.72
CA ASN A 605 -48.86 14.73 -37.02
C ASN A 605 -50.21 15.46 -37.03
N ASN A 606 -51.20 14.91 -36.32
CA ASN A 606 -52.56 15.47 -36.26
C ASN A 606 -52.67 16.64 -35.27
N SER A 607 -51.69 16.81 -34.37
CA SER A 607 -51.67 17.83 -33.31
C SER A 607 -51.04 19.15 -33.75
N PHE A 608 -50.26 19.20 -34.84
CA PHE A 608 -49.75 20.47 -35.39
C PHE A 608 -50.86 21.45 -35.74
N TYR A 609 -52.00 20.91 -36.15
CA TYR A 609 -53.19 21.68 -36.45
C TYR A 609 -53.92 22.15 -35.20
N HIS A 610 -53.54 21.74 -33.99
CA HIS A 610 -54.12 22.25 -32.75
C HIS A 610 -53.33 23.47 -32.27
N VAL A 611 -54.01 24.52 -31.82
CA VAL A 611 -53.35 25.73 -31.27
C VAL A 611 -52.40 25.45 -30.10
N ASN A 612 -52.62 24.37 -29.34
CA ASN A 612 -51.73 23.94 -28.27
C ASN A 612 -50.33 23.56 -28.79
N ALA A 613 -50.20 23.12 -30.05
CA ALA A 613 -48.89 22.89 -30.64
C ALA A 613 -48.13 24.22 -30.87
N ILE A 614 -48.82 25.26 -31.31
CA ILE A 614 -48.22 26.60 -31.50
C ILE A 614 -47.79 27.17 -30.15
N LEU A 615 -48.67 27.10 -29.15
CA LEU A 615 -48.37 27.50 -27.77
C LEU A 615 -47.12 26.79 -27.24
N ASN A 616 -47.08 25.47 -27.41
CA ASN A 616 -45.98 24.62 -26.94
C ASN A 616 -44.66 24.94 -27.65
N ILE A 617 -44.69 25.31 -28.94
CA ILE A 617 -43.49 25.70 -29.70
C ILE A 617 -43.02 27.09 -29.23
N ILE A 618 -43.89 28.10 -29.26
CA ILE A 618 -43.52 29.49 -28.93
C ILE A 618 -43.03 29.62 -27.48
N SER A 619 -43.70 28.95 -26.54
CA SER A 619 -43.30 28.95 -25.12
C SER A 619 -41.94 28.31 -24.86
N LYS A 620 -41.47 27.45 -25.76
CA LYS A 620 -40.18 26.76 -25.64
C LYS A 620 -39.06 27.38 -26.47
N THR A 621 -39.37 28.22 -27.45
CA THR A 621 -38.37 28.80 -28.35
C THR A 621 -38.15 30.30 -28.15
N LYS A 622 -39.20 31.10 -27.88
CA LYS A 622 -39.08 32.57 -27.90
C LYS A 622 -39.77 33.30 -26.73
N TYR A 623 -40.98 32.92 -26.34
CA TYR A 623 -41.75 33.67 -25.34
C TYR A 623 -42.28 32.78 -24.22
N TYR A 624 -41.57 32.72 -23.08
CA TYR A 624 -41.80 31.68 -22.06
C TYR A 624 -43.16 31.76 -21.35
N ASP A 625 -43.81 32.93 -21.33
CA ASP A 625 -45.08 33.21 -20.65
C ASP A 625 -46.23 33.51 -21.61
N VAL A 626 -46.09 33.13 -22.89
CA VAL A 626 -47.21 33.21 -23.84
C VAL A 626 -48.36 32.32 -23.36
N THR A 627 -49.58 32.84 -23.44
CA THR A 627 -50.79 32.15 -22.98
C THR A 627 -51.58 31.58 -24.15
N LEU A 628 -52.37 30.53 -23.89
CA LEU A 628 -53.26 29.95 -24.90
C LEU A 628 -54.20 31.00 -25.50
N ALA A 629 -54.74 31.89 -24.66
CA ALA A 629 -55.63 32.97 -25.10
C ALA A 629 -54.97 33.91 -26.11
N GLN A 630 -53.70 34.27 -25.90
CA GLN A 630 -52.93 35.10 -26.84
C GLN A 630 -52.68 34.37 -28.16
N ILE A 631 -52.38 33.06 -28.13
CA ILE A 631 -52.24 32.25 -29.34
C ILE A 631 -53.56 32.16 -30.10
N GLU A 632 -54.66 31.89 -29.40
CA GLU A 632 -55.99 31.82 -30.00
C GLU A 632 -56.42 33.16 -30.62
N GLU A 633 -56.11 34.27 -29.96
CA GLU A 633 -56.37 35.61 -30.47
C GLU A 633 -55.51 35.91 -31.71
N ALA A 634 -54.22 35.56 -31.69
CA ALA A 634 -53.33 35.69 -32.84
C ALA A 634 -53.79 34.83 -34.02
N VAL A 635 -54.22 33.59 -33.77
CA VAL A 635 -54.79 32.70 -34.80
C VAL A 635 -56.04 33.30 -35.42
N LYS A 636 -56.96 33.86 -34.61
CA LYS A 636 -58.18 34.54 -35.10
C LYS A 636 -57.87 35.74 -35.99
N LYS A 637 -56.75 36.42 -35.71
CA LYS A 637 -56.28 37.62 -36.44
C LYS A 637 -55.26 37.30 -37.55
N SER A 638 -54.87 36.03 -37.72
CA SER A 638 -53.85 35.64 -38.69
C SER A 638 -54.44 35.50 -40.08
N ASP A 639 -53.82 36.14 -41.07
CA ASP A 639 -54.18 35.94 -42.46
C ASP A 639 -53.65 34.62 -43.04
N TYR A 640 -52.71 33.95 -42.38
CA TYR A 640 -52.04 32.73 -42.85
C TYR A 640 -52.83 31.43 -42.59
N VAL A 641 -53.71 31.40 -41.57
CA VAL A 641 -54.46 30.22 -41.15
C VAL A 641 -55.96 30.49 -41.02
N GLU A 642 -56.77 29.49 -41.30
CA GLU A 642 -58.17 29.39 -40.88
C GLU A 642 -58.27 28.57 -39.60
N TYR A 643 -59.33 28.75 -38.80
CA TYR A 643 -59.54 27.99 -37.58
C TYR A 643 -60.95 27.39 -37.45
N LYS A 644 -61.06 26.31 -36.68
CA LYS A 644 -62.32 25.64 -36.30
C LYS A 644 -62.24 25.25 -34.82
N ILE A 645 -63.27 25.61 -34.06
CA ILE A 645 -63.43 25.22 -32.66
C ILE A 645 -64.35 23.98 -32.62
N LYS A 646 -63.93 22.92 -31.93
CA LYS A 646 -64.74 21.71 -31.72
C LYS A 646 -65.67 21.87 -30.51
N GLU A 647 -66.65 20.97 -30.36
CA GLU A 647 -67.64 21.01 -29.27
C GLU A 647 -67.02 20.93 -27.87
N ASN A 648 -65.82 20.35 -27.75
CA ASN A 648 -65.05 20.29 -26.51
C ASN A 648 -64.27 21.59 -26.20
N GLY A 649 -64.40 22.63 -27.03
CA GLY A 649 -63.73 23.92 -26.87
C GLY A 649 -62.36 24.01 -27.54
N ASP A 650 -61.82 22.91 -28.09
CA ASP A 650 -60.49 22.90 -28.68
C ASP A 650 -60.43 23.64 -30.03
N MET A 651 -59.44 24.51 -30.20
CA MET A 651 -59.19 25.20 -31.45
C MET A 651 -58.17 24.45 -32.33
N TYR A 652 -58.62 24.13 -33.55
CA TYR A 652 -57.80 23.59 -34.62
C TYR A 652 -57.68 24.61 -35.75
N ILE A 653 -56.61 24.54 -36.51
CA ILE A 653 -56.29 25.47 -37.58
C ILE A 653 -55.89 24.73 -38.85
N LYS A 654 -55.99 25.42 -39.98
CA LYS A 654 -55.63 24.93 -41.31
C LYS A 654 -54.94 26.06 -42.05
N VAL A 655 -53.79 25.80 -42.67
CA VAL A 655 -53.09 26.80 -43.49
C VAL A 655 -53.98 27.17 -44.68
N LYS A 656 -54.20 28.47 -44.92
CA LYS A 656 -54.92 28.95 -46.09
C LYS A 656 -54.11 28.62 -47.35
N GLN A 657 -54.78 28.12 -48.38
CA GLN A 657 -54.13 27.79 -49.66
C GLN A 657 -53.81 29.03 -50.47
#